data_AF-A0A971UD95-F1
#
_entry.id   AF-A0A971UD95-F1
#
_cell.length_a   1.000
_cell.length_b   1.000
_cell.length_c   1.000
_cell.angle_alpha   90.00
_cell.angle_beta   90.00
_cell.angle_gamma   90.00
#
_symmetry.space_group_name_H-M   'P 1'
#
loop_
_entity.id
_entity.type
_entity.pdbx_description
1 polymer ?
#
loop_
_entity_poly.entity_id
_entity_poly.type
_entity_poly.pdbx_seq_one_letter_code
_entity_poly.pdbx_strand_id
1 'polypeptide(L)'
;MPITRMTLKMLFPAATLMFVALTAPAAAQEGDVSEPRSPGHEVIRLFNGSDLSNLVTWLSDTKYEDPRNVFSVQDGMLHISGDGGGYIRTKEAYRDYHLVIEFRWGERTWGGRENCARDSGIIVHCVGPDGGYGNVFMAGFEAQMIEGGTGDFIIVPGNQSDGTPIPISLSAEVTTDRDGEAVWQKGGATRTFTSGRVNWYGRDVDWADTRGFRGREDVESPFGEWTRMDVICDQGRIVILVNGVVVNAGFDASHCAGQILLQSEFAEVVVRRWELWPIGQAPAYEPFKTVVVPVGPDNPRNSEAAIIPLQDGTLLLGWTEFYAGDGADHGPARISGKVSRDGGWTWGDKYTLVENDGGCNVMEVNFLRLTDGRIALFYCQKNTESSDCRVMMRVSSDEGRTFGAPQQLSADGKYTGLTNGRSTRLASGRILLEAWENGDSYCYLSDDDGQTWRESQRVNPGHGSWEPACIELGDGRVLMLMRTGDGGQFQSYSADGGETWSDPVLSQLVGTAAPVSISHVPITGDLLAIWNHNPDTADAQNRNRTPLTAAISRDAGTTWENFRNIEEAPGDAWAYPAVTWVGQQAFLTYFNYQGGHSLQLKILPADWFYGGHGASLGAVLDLFNGRNLDGWRVKGDAGGYWQVGTASLAPDDPRELVVDPAGNELINAQRGGHDLYSELEFGDAVVEVEVMVPRGSNSGIYIMGEYEIQIYDSFGRETLTQGDMGAIYSAAAPSVQACRAPGEWQSFRIRYRAPRFDAAGNKTAPACLEEVVLNGVVIQKDVEVQGPTGGSLRNREAPRGPLMFQGDHGPVAYRHIRVRPLN
;
A
#
# COMPACT_ATOMS: atom_id res chain seq x y z
N MET A 1 57.63 66.00 -12.74
CA MET A 1 58.44 64.76 -12.71
C MET A 1 57.57 63.62 -13.23
N PRO A 2 58.14 62.73 -14.04
CA PRO A 2 57.42 61.82 -14.93
C PRO A 2 57.32 60.41 -14.35
N ILE A 3 56.63 59.50 -15.06
CA ILE A 3 56.96 58.10 -15.39
C ILE A 3 55.64 57.30 -15.56
N THR A 4 55.34 56.42 -16.51
CA THR A 4 55.82 56.01 -17.85
C THR A 4 54.89 54.84 -18.26
N ARG A 5 54.32 54.86 -19.48
CA ARG A 5 53.92 53.74 -20.41
C ARG A 5 53.01 52.59 -19.88
N MET A 6 52.18 51.92 -20.68
CA MET A 6 52.42 51.47 -22.05
C MET A 6 51.11 51.10 -22.77
N THR A 7 50.98 51.56 -24.01
CA THR A 7 50.03 51.11 -25.02
C THR A 7 50.65 49.95 -25.82
N LEU A 8 49.86 48.99 -26.28
CA LEU A 8 50.18 48.21 -27.48
C LEU A 8 48.92 48.03 -28.34
N LYS A 9 49.01 48.51 -29.58
CA LYS A 9 48.06 48.27 -30.68
C LYS A 9 48.51 47.04 -31.46
N MET A 10 47.57 46.22 -31.96
CA MET A 10 47.71 45.48 -33.22
C MET A 10 46.37 45.38 -33.96
N LEU A 11 46.47 45.17 -35.28
CA LEU A 11 45.55 45.51 -36.36
C LEU A 11 44.38 44.52 -36.63
N PHE A 12 43.33 45.10 -37.24
CA PHE A 12 42.18 44.59 -38.04
C PHE A 12 42.40 43.31 -38.91
N PRO A 13 41.34 42.52 -39.26
CA PRO A 13 40.40 42.90 -40.33
C PRO A 13 38.91 42.49 -40.17
N ALA A 14 38.10 43.08 -41.06
CA ALA A 14 36.67 43.02 -41.18
C ALA A 14 36.08 41.63 -41.52
N ALA A 15 34.87 41.35 -41.04
CA ALA A 15 33.98 40.32 -41.57
C ALA A 15 32.51 40.80 -41.51
N THR A 16 32.01 41.15 -42.70
CA THR A 16 30.66 40.95 -43.25
C THR A 16 29.45 40.98 -42.30
N LEU A 17 28.64 42.04 -42.38
CA LEU A 17 27.24 42.05 -41.94
C LEU A 17 26.41 41.11 -42.85
N MET A 18 25.85 40.05 -42.28
CA MET A 18 24.71 39.33 -42.84
C MET A 18 23.44 39.90 -42.20
N PHE A 19 22.58 40.52 -42.98
CA PHE A 19 21.20 40.82 -42.59
C PHE A 19 20.44 39.49 -42.45
N VAL A 20 20.22 39.03 -41.23
CA VAL A 20 19.19 38.02 -40.94
C VAL A 20 17.90 38.78 -40.64
N ALA A 21 16.92 38.64 -41.52
CA ALA A 21 15.58 39.13 -41.28
C ALA A 21 15.03 38.44 -40.02
N LEU A 22 14.75 39.23 -38.98
CA LEU A 22 13.99 38.79 -37.81
C LEU A 22 12.58 38.46 -38.27
N THR A 23 12.32 37.18 -38.54
CA THR A 23 10.95 36.65 -38.52
C THR A 23 10.52 36.61 -37.07
N ALA A 24 9.52 37.42 -36.73
CA ALA A 24 8.79 37.29 -35.48
C ALA A 24 8.31 35.83 -35.32
N PRO A 25 8.36 35.23 -34.12
CA PRO A 25 7.77 33.93 -33.93
C PRO A 25 6.27 34.05 -34.17
N ALA A 26 5.77 33.27 -35.12
CA ALA A 26 4.35 33.12 -35.36
C ALA A 26 3.70 32.62 -34.05
N ALA A 27 2.59 33.25 -33.66
CA ALA A 27 1.73 32.76 -32.61
C ALA A 27 1.37 31.29 -32.89
N ALA A 28 1.60 30.42 -31.91
CA ALA A 28 1.18 29.03 -31.99
C ALA A 28 -0.34 28.97 -32.17
N GLN A 29 -0.77 28.42 -33.31
CA GLN A 29 -2.15 28.11 -33.62
C GLN A 29 -2.63 26.91 -32.79
N GLU A 30 -3.91 26.91 -32.41
CA GLU A 30 -4.61 25.78 -31.80
C GLU A 30 -4.42 24.48 -32.63
N GLY A 31 -4.08 23.38 -31.97
CA GLY A 31 -4.40 22.04 -32.47
C GLY A 31 -3.27 21.12 -32.92
N ASP A 32 -2.16 21.02 -32.18
CA ASP A 32 -1.26 19.86 -32.32
C ASP A 32 -1.13 19.15 -30.96
N VAL A 33 -2.13 18.33 -30.63
CA VAL A 33 -2.09 17.49 -29.44
C VAL A 33 -1.22 16.28 -29.78
N SER A 34 0.07 16.33 -29.40
CA SER A 34 0.92 15.13 -29.38
C SER A 34 0.20 13.97 -28.67
N GLU A 35 0.34 12.75 -29.20
CA GLU A 35 -0.24 11.57 -28.55
C GLU A 35 0.17 11.50 -27.07
N PRO A 36 -0.77 11.26 -26.14
CA PRO A 36 -0.44 11.23 -24.73
C PRO A 36 0.61 10.18 -24.42
N ARG A 37 1.63 10.56 -23.67
CA ARG A 37 2.76 9.69 -23.34
C ARG A 37 2.52 8.96 -22.03
N SER A 38 2.99 7.73 -21.95
CA SER A 38 3.13 7.00 -20.68
C SER A 38 4.61 6.91 -20.32
N PRO A 39 4.97 6.95 -19.03
CA PRO A 39 6.31 6.59 -18.58
C PRO A 39 6.55 5.10 -18.92
N GLY A 40 7.48 4.86 -19.84
CA GLY A 40 7.82 3.52 -20.33
C GLY A 40 8.71 2.75 -19.34
N HIS A 41 10.01 2.67 -19.62
CA HIS A 41 10.99 2.09 -18.69
C HIS A 41 11.73 3.13 -17.85
N GLU A 42 11.64 4.41 -18.23
CA GLU A 42 12.34 5.50 -17.56
C GLU A 42 11.34 6.47 -16.92
N VAL A 43 11.75 7.01 -15.78
CA VAL A 43 11.02 8.03 -15.03
C VAL A 43 11.00 9.33 -15.82
N ILE A 44 9.83 9.92 -15.99
CA ILE A 44 9.69 11.25 -16.59
C ILE A 44 9.74 12.27 -15.46
N ARG A 45 10.81 13.07 -15.41
CA ARG A 45 10.92 14.20 -14.47
C ARG A 45 10.20 15.41 -15.04
N LEU A 46 9.04 15.74 -14.48
CA LEU A 46 8.26 16.90 -14.91
C LEU A 46 8.97 18.21 -14.57
N PHE A 47 9.65 18.23 -13.43
CA PHE A 47 10.60 19.28 -13.05
C PHE A 47 12.04 18.74 -13.09
N ASN A 48 12.92 19.42 -13.82
CA ASN A 48 14.29 18.95 -14.06
C ASN A 48 15.30 19.35 -12.96
N GLY A 49 14.89 20.20 -12.00
CA GLY A 49 15.75 20.67 -10.92
C GLY A 49 16.64 21.87 -11.28
N SER A 50 16.66 22.35 -12.52
CA SER A 50 17.52 23.46 -12.97
C SER A 50 16.75 24.66 -13.49
N ASP A 51 15.65 24.45 -14.19
CA ASP A 51 14.89 25.50 -14.87
C ASP A 51 13.45 25.04 -15.18
N LEU A 52 12.66 25.93 -15.78
CA LEU A 52 11.27 25.68 -16.14
C LEU A 52 11.10 25.30 -17.62
N SER A 53 12.17 24.92 -18.33
CA SER A 53 12.15 24.73 -19.79
C SER A 53 11.18 23.63 -20.27
N ASN A 54 10.82 22.68 -19.40
CA ASN A 54 9.86 21.61 -19.70
C ASN A 54 8.39 22.01 -19.44
N LEU A 55 8.17 23.21 -18.94
CA LEU A 55 6.89 23.64 -18.39
C LEU A 55 6.38 24.93 -19.06
N VAL A 56 5.10 25.21 -18.85
CA VAL A 56 4.41 26.43 -19.31
C VAL A 56 3.78 27.10 -18.10
N THR A 57 4.06 28.38 -17.92
CA THR A 57 3.46 29.21 -16.86
C THR A 57 2.18 29.85 -17.36
N TRP A 58 1.20 29.98 -16.46
CA TRP A 58 -0.03 30.73 -16.70
C TRP A 58 -0.46 31.45 -15.43
N LEU A 59 -0.58 32.78 -15.49
CA LEU A 59 -1.14 33.61 -14.44
C LEU A 59 -2.47 34.21 -14.91
N SER A 60 -3.42 34.33 -14.00
CA SER A 60 -4.77 34.83 -14.30
C SER A 60 -4.78 36.26 -14.89
N ASP A 61 -3.83 37.09 -14.49
CA ASP A 61 -3.67 38.50 -14.87
C ASP A 61 -2.68 38.73 -16.03
N THR A 62 -1.50 38.10 -15.99
CA THR A 62 -0.44 38.30 -16.99
C THR A 62 -0.27 37.16 -17.99
N LYS A 63 -1.10 36.13 -17.88
CA LYS A 63 -1.14 34.96 -18.78
C LYS A 63 0.21 34.25 -18.81
N TYR A 64 0.81 34.09 -19.97
CA TYR A 64 2.07 33.37 -20.13
C TYR A 64 3.30 34.11 -19.58
N GLU A 65 3.16 35.40 -19.28
CA GLU A 65 4.24 36.20 -18.70
C GLU A 65 4.23 36.07 -17.17
N ASP A 66 5.37 35.77 -16.56
CA ASP A 66 5.57 35.75 -15.11
C ASP A 66 6.55 36.85 -14.66
N PRO A 67 6.16 38.14 -14.70
CA PRO A 67 7.03 39.24 -14.30
C PRO A 67 7.33 39.27 -12.79
N ARG A 68 6.56 38.52 -11.98
CA ARG A 68 6.70 38.46 -10.52
C ARG A 68 7.62 37.33 -10.07
N ASN A 69 8.01 36.43 -10.97
CA ASN A 69 8.68 35.17 -10.64
C ASN A 69 7.87 34.38 -9.61
N VAL A 70 6.55 34.26 -9.84
CA VAL A 70 5.67 33.38 -9.07
C VAL A 70 6.23 31.97 -9.09
N PHE A 71 6.69 31.52 -10.27
CA PHE A 71 7.38 30.25 -10.44
C PHE A 71 8.88 30.51 -10.61
N SER A 72 9.69 30.00 -9.69
CA SER A 72 11.15 30.17 -9.73
C SER A 72 11.86 28.88 -9.31
N VAL A 73 13.14 28.77 -9.66
CA VAL A 73 13.99 27.66 -9.18
C VAL A 73 14.97 28.20 -8.16
N GLN A 74 14.96 27.61 -6.96
CA GLN A 74 15.81 27.99 -5.84
C GLN A 74 16.38 26.72 -5.21
N ASP A 75 17.71 26.64 -5.07
CA ASP A 75 18.41 25.49 -4.48
C ASP A 75 18.01 24.12 -5.09
N GLY A 76 17.78 24.12 -6.40
CA GLY A 76 17.36 22.92 -7.14
C GLY A 76 15.89 22.51 -6.95
N MET A 77 15.09 23.34 -6.27
CA MET A 77 13.67 23.12 -6.00
C MET A 77 12.80 24.12 -6.76
N LEU A 78 11.60 23.71 -7.15
CA LEU A 78 10.58 24.59 -7.68
C LEU A 78 9.96 25.35 -6.51
N HIS A 79 10.00 26.68 -6.58
CA HIS A 79 9.43 27.57 -5.61
C HIS A 79 8.27 28.35 -6.22
N ILE A 80 7.08 28.13 -5.66
CA ILE A 80 5.84 28.82 -6.02
C ILE A 80 5.57 29.86 -4.94
N SER A 81 5.68 31.15 -5.26
CA SER A 81 5.55 32.21 -4.25
C SER A 81 4.12 32.38 -3.73
N GLY A 82 3.12 31.97 -4.51
CA GLY A 82 1.71 32.23 -4.24
C GLY A 82 1.25 33.66 -4.56
N ASP A 83 2.10 34.54 -5.09
CA ASP A 83 1.70 35.92 -5.43
C ASP A 83 0.83 35.93 -6.70
N GLY A 84 -0.46 35.62 -6.54
CA GLY A 84 -1.47 35.59 -7.60
C GLY A 84 -1.98 34.18 -7.94
N GLY A 85 -3.16 34.15 -8.55
CA GLY A 85 -3.79 32.92 -9.03
C GLY A 85 -3.25 32.50 -10.39
N GLY A 86 -2.86 31.24 -10.54
CA GLY A 86 -2.34 30.67 -11.77
C GLY A 86 -1.85 29.23 -11.60
N TYR A 87 -1.00 28.77 -12.50
CA TYR A 87 -0.35 27.46 -12.42
C TYR A 87 0.88 27.38 -13.33
N ILE A 88 1.64 26.31 -13.13
CA ILE A 88 2.62 25.81 -14.07
C ILE A 88 2.17 24.44 -14.56
N ARG A 89 2.27 24.16 -15.86
CA ARG A 89 1.81 22.89 -16.44
C ARG A 89 2.82 22.26 -17.38
N THR A 90 2.61 20.98 -17.64
CA THR A 90 3.36 20.23 -18.66
C THR A 90 3.03 20.74 -20.06
N LYS A 91 4.01 20.62 -20.97
CA LYS A 91 3.81 20.86 -22.40
C LYS A 91 3.05 19.71 -23.05
N GLU A 92 3.42 18.49 -22.70
CA GLU A 92 2.86 17.25 -23.24
C GLU A 92 1.67 16.76 -22.40
N ALA A 93 0.82 15.94 -23.02
CA ALA A 93 -0.21 15.17 -22.35
C ALA A 93 0.35 13.81 -21.91
N TYR A 94 -0.14 13.29 -20.78
CA TYR A 94 0.26 12.01 -20.24
C TYR A 94 -0.93 11.11 -19.94
N ARG A 95 -0.70 9.80 -19.89
CA ARG A 95 -1.66 8.76 -19.44
C ARG A 95 -0.93 7.60 -18.78
N ASP A 96 -1.65 6.81 -18.00
CA ASP A 96 -1.17 5.54 -17.43
C ASP A 96 0.16 5.69 -16.66
N TYR A 97 0.12 6.45 -15.57
CA TYR A 97 1.30 6.80 -14.78
C TYR A 97 1.02 6.80 -13.27
N HIS A 98 2.09 6.63 -12.51
CA HIS A 98 2.16 6.92 -11.09
C HIS A 98 2.89 8.25 -10.90
N LEU A 99 2.15 9.33 -10.63
CA LEU A 99 2.74 10.63 -10.32
C LEU A 99 3.22 10.65 -8.88
N VAL A 100 4.44 11.12 -8.66
CA VAL A 100 5.00 11.37 -7.32
C VAL A 100 5.36 12.84 -7.21
N ILE A 101 4.82 13.52 -6.21
CA ILE A 101 5.19 14.89 -5.84
C ILE A 101 5.58 14.97 -4.37
N GLU A 102 6.68 15.66 -4.08
CA GLU A 102 7.09 15.99 -2.71
C GLU A 102 7.13 17.50 -2.53
N PHE A 103 6.27 18.00 -1.65
CA PHE A 103 6.06 19.42 -1.42
C PHE A 103 6.13 19.74 0.08
N ARG A 104 6.32 21.03 0.38
CA ARG A 104 6.12 21.59 1.72
C ARG A 104 5.57 23.00 1.60
N TRP A 105 4.80 23.41 2.61
CA TRP A 105 4.29 24.77 2.70
C TRP A 105 5.38 25.77 3.08
N GLY A 106 5.34 26.94 2.44
CA GLY A 106 6.04 28.14 2.87
C GLY A 106 5.22 28.97 3.85
N GLU A 107 5.83 30.00 4.44
CA GLU A 107 5.14 30.81 5.44
C GLU A 107 4.05 31.69 4.81
N ARG A 108 4.26 32.15 3.58
CA ARG A 108 3.50 33.24 2.97
C ARG A 108 2.16 32.78 2.40
N THR A 109 1.17 33.65 2.57
CA THR A 109 -0.16 33.60 1.96
C THR A 109 -0.54 35.02 1.53
N TRP A 110 -1.39 35.15 0.52
CA TRP A 110 -1.60 36.42 -0.18
C TRP A 110 -3.06 36.84 -0.29
N GLY A 111 -3.27 38.14 -0.41
CA GLY A 111 -4.56 38.74 -0.76
C GLY A 111 -5.68 38.36 0.19
N GLY A 112 -6.84 38.01 -0.37
CA GLY A 112 -8.00 37.59 0.42
C GLY A 112 -7.82 36.28 1.20
N ARG A 113 -6.71 35.55 0.98
CA ARG A 113 -6.41 34.25 1.60
C ARG A 113 -5.29 34.32 2.64
N GLU A 114 -4.86 35.51 3.07
CA GLU A 114 -3.75 35.70 4.03
C GLU A 114 -3.93 34.96 5.38
N ASN A 115 -5.18 34.72 5.80
CA ASN A 115 -5.52 34.00 7.03
C ASN A 115 -6.25 32.68 6.78
N CYS A 116 -6.42 32.30 5.52
CA CYS A 116 -7.07 31.06 5.09
C CYS A 116 -6.08 29.88 5.17
N ALA A 117 -6.60 28.66 5.06
CA ALA A 117 -5.77 27.49 4.86
C ALA A 117 -4.89 27.70 3.61
N ARG A 118 -3.62 27.31 3.69
CA ARG A 118 -2.73 27.32 2.52
C ARG A 118 -3.27 26.35 1.49
N ASP A 119 -3.29 26.80 0.23
CA ASP A 119 -4.01 26.13 -0.85
C ASP A 119 -3.16 26.06 -2.12
N SER A 120 -3.31 24.96 -2.83
CA SER A 120 -2.71 24.60 -4.10
C SER A 120 -3.35 23.28 -4.55
N GLY A 121 -2.81 22.66 -5.60
CA GLY A 121 -3.37 21.44 -6.14
C GLY A 121 -2.63 20.96 -7.37
N ILE A 122 -2.68 19.64 -7.57
CA ILE A 122 -2.25 19.00 -8.79
C ILE A 122 -3.50 18.61 -9.57
N ILE A 123 -3.68 19.19 -10.75
CA ILE A 123 -4.77 18.78 -11.66
C ILE A 123 -4.19 17.87 -12.74
N VAL A 124 -4.72 16.65 -12.80
CA VAL A 124 -4.35 15.63 -13.79
C VAL A 124 -5.38 15.55 -14.92
N HIS A 125 -4.91 15.07 -16.07
CA HIS A 125 -5.72 14.91 -17.29
C HIS A 125 -6.40 16.21 -17.74
N CYS A 126 -5.65 17.31 -17.68
CA CYS A 126 -6.12 18.62 -18.06
C CYS A 126 -6.35 18.70 -19.56
N VAL A 127 -7.51 19.26 -19.94
CA VAL A 127 -7.97 19.41 -21.33
C VAL A 127 -8.57 20.80 -21.56
N GLY A 128 -8.59 21.23 -22.81
CA GLY A 128 -9.09 22.55 -23.20
C GLY A 128 -8.05 23.67 -23.12
N PRO A 129 -8.48 24.93 -23.26
CA PRO A 129 -7.58 26.07 -23.24
C PRO A 129 -7.13 26.45 -21.82
N ASP A 130 -5.95 27.07 -21.73
CA ASP A 130 -5.49 27.72 -20.49
C ASP A 130 -6.51 28.77 -20.01
N GLY A 131 -6.86 28.74 -18.72
CA GLY A 131 -7.87 29.62 -18.14
C GLY A 131 -9.33 29.30 -18.52
N GLY A 132 -9.61 28.12 -19.09
CA GLY A 132 -10.95 27.66 -19.44
C GLY A 132 -11.95 27.60 -18.27
N TYR A 133 -11.48 27.66 -17.02
CA TYR A 133 -12.28 27.75 -15.80
C TYR A 133 -11.91 28.97 -14.96
N GLY A 134 -12.89 29.84 -14.68
CA GLY A 134 -12.70 31.01 -13.83
C GLY A 134 -11.65 32.00 -14.32
N ASN A 135 -11.22 31.93 -15.60
CA ASN A 135 -10.07 32.66 -16.15
C ASN A 135 -8.73 32.32 -15.45
N VAL A 136 -8.68 31.20 -14.72
CA VAL A 136 -7.49 30.75 -14.02
C VAL A 136 -7.08 29.35 -14.46
N PHE A 137 -7.92 28.33 -14.31
CA PHE A 137 -7.54 26.90 -14.43
C PHE A 137 -8.01 26.24 -15.74
N MET A 138 -7.48 25.06 -16.03
CA MET A 138 -7.97 24.16 -17.10
C MET A 138 -9.00 23.18 -16.54
N ALA A 139 -9.84 22.58 -17.40
CA ALA A 139 -10.72 21.49 -16.98
C ALA A 139 -9.89 20.23 -16.70
N GLY A 140 -10.14 19.54 -15.60
CA GLY A 140 -9.39 18.33 -15.20
C GLY A 140 -9.85 17.75 -13.86
N PHE A 141 -9.09 16.78 -13.35
CA PHE A 141 -9.34 16.16 -12.05
C PHE A 141 -8.24 16.57 -11.06
N GLU A 142 -8.63 17.27 -10.01
CA GLU A 142 -7.72 17.85 -9.05
C GLU A 142 -7.53 16.91 -7.85
N ALA A 143 -6.27 16.59 -7.57
CA ALA A 143 -5.82 16.08 -6.29
C ALA A 143 -5.41 17.28 -5.43
N GLN A 144 -6.30 17.67 -4.50
CA GLN A 144 -6.16 18.91 -3.75
C GLN A 144 -4.95 18.91 -2.84
N MET A 145 -4.29 20.06 -2.72
CA MET A 145 -3.27 20.31 -1.72
C MET A 145 -3.74 21.49 -0.85
N ILE A 146 -4.44 21.21 0.25
CA ILE A 146 -4.97 22.23 1.16
C ILE A 146 -4.77 21.79 2.61
N GLU A 147 -4.35 22.70 3.49
CA GLU A 147 -4.15 22.37 4.91
C GLU A 147 -5.40 21.71 5.52
N GLY A 148 -5.22 20.52 6.12
CA GLY A 148 -6.29 19.69 6.68
C GLY A 148 -7.23 19.02 5.68
N GLY A 149 -6.89 19.05 4.39
CA GLY A 149 -7.71 18.53 3.30
C GLY A 149 -6.96 17.99 2.09
N THR A 150 -5.64 17.84 2.19
CA THR A 150 -4.81 17.32 1.10
C THR A 150 -5.25 15.92 0.71
N GLY A 151 -5.48 15.74 -0.60
CA GLY A 151 -5.96 14.50 -1.20
C GLY A 151 -7.46 14.42 -1.48
N ASP A 152 -8.23 15.48 -1.21
CA ASP A 152 -9.58 15.59 -1.75
C ASP A 152 -9.57 15.55 -3.28
N PHE A 153 -10.64 15.00 -3.86
CA PHE A 153 -10.90 15.19 -5.28
C PHE A 153 -11.70 16.46 -5.51
N ILE A 154 -11.30 17.25 -6.50
CA ILE A 154 -12.13 18.29 -7.07
C ILE A 154 -12.27 18.06 -8.57
N ILE A 155 -13.51 18.05 -9.07
CA ILE A 155 -13.79 17.95 -10.49
C ILE A 155 -13.86 19.38 -11.01
N VAL A 156 -12.84 19.78 -11.75
CA VAL A 156 -12.70 21.15 -12.27
C VAL A 156 -13.34 21.21 -13.66
N PRO A 157 -14.52 21.85 -13.80
CA PRO A 157 -15.15 22.02 -15.10
C PRO A 157 -14.39 23.06 -15.93
N GLY A 158 -14.72 23.22 -17.21
CA GLY A 158 -14.16 24.30 -18.02
C GLY A 158 -14.85 24.41 -19.38
N ASN A 159 -14.48 25.44 -20.12
CA ASN A 159 -15.03 25.70 -21.45
C ASN A 159 -13.92 25.76 -22.50
N GLN A 160 -14.27 25.42 -23.74
CA GLN A 160 -13.49 25.70 -24.94
C GLN A 160 -13.35 27.20 -25.16
N SER A 161 -12.44 27.61 -26.05
CA SER A 161 -12.20 29.02 -26.41
C SER A 161 -13.47 29.73 -26.92
N ASP A 162 -14.42 28.99 -27.49
CA ASP A 162 -15.71 29.50 -27.99
C ASP A 162 -16.83 29.53 -26.92
N GLY A 163 -16.52 29.13 -25.68
CA GLY A 163 -17.47 29.06 -24.57
C GLY A 163 -18.24 27.74 -24.45
N THR A 164 -17.99 26.77 -25.32
CA THR A 164 -18.63 25.43 -25.24
C THR A 164 -18.13 24.67 -24.00
N PRO A 165 -19.02 24.13 -23.13
CA PRO A 165 -18.60 23.34 -21.99
C PRO A 165 -17.82 22.09 -22.38
N ILE A 166 -16.74 21.80 -21.67
CA ILE A 166 -15.98 20.57 -21.81
C ILE A 166 -16.64 19.49 -20.95
N PRO A 167 -17.08 18.36 -21.53
CA PRO A 167 -17.61 17.26 -20.75
C PRO A 167 -16.52 16.72 -19.83
N ILE A 168 -16.74 16.79 -18.52
CA ILE A 168 -15.86 16.21 -17.52
C ILE A 168 -16.67 15.47 -16.46
N SER A 169 -16.25 14.26 -16.12
CA SER A 169 -16.87 13.49 -15.05
C SER A 169 -15.92 12.48 -14.42
N LEU A 170 -16.13 12.20 -13.13
CA LEU A 170 -15.45 11.14 -12.38
C LEU A 170 -16.48 10.46 -11.48
N SER A 171 -16.48 9.13 -11.43
CA SER A 171 -17.26 8.37 -10.47
C SER A 171 -16.42 8.06 -9.23
N ALA A 172 -17.03 8.07 -8.06
CA ALA A 172 -16.40 7.67 -6.81
C ALA A 172 -17.38 6.89 -5.93
N GLU A 173 -16.85 6.00 -5.09
CA GLU A 173 -17.61 5.38 -4.01
C GLU A 173 -17.64 6.36 -2.84
N VAL A 174 -18.84 6.78 -2.45
CA VAL A 174 -19.02 7.83 -1.44
C VAL A 174 -20.07 7.46 -0.40
N THR A 175 -19.92 8.09 0.74
CA THR A 175 -20.96 8.27 1.74
C THR A 175 -21.26 9.76 1.90
N THR A 176 -22.13 10.09 2.84
CA THR A 176 -22.46 11.47 3.19
C THR A 176 -22.16 11.68 4.66
N ASP A 177 -21.41 12.73 4.97
CA ASP A 177 -21.12 13.09 6.36
C ASP A 177 -22.30 13.79 7.03
N ARG A 178 -22.06 14.23 8.28
CA ARG A 178 -23.03 14.96 9.10
C ARG A 178 -23.55 16.23 8.43
N ASP A 179 -22.71 16.87 7.63
CA ASP A 179 -22.98 18.19 7.05
C ASP A 179 -23.51 18.09 5.61
N GLY A 180 -23.63 16.86 5.09
CA GLY A 180 -24.21 16.59 3.78
C GLY A 180 -23.16 16.55 2.66
N GLU A 181 -21.88 16.61 2.99
CA GLU A 181 -20.81 16.60 2.00
C GLU A 181 -20.49 15.17 1.55
N ALA A 182 -20.05 15.04 0.30
CA ALA A 182 -19.66 13.75 -0.24
C ALA A 182 -18.27 13.40 0.31
N VAL A 183 -18.20 12.29 1.05
CA VAL A 183 -16.96 11.76 1.61
C VAL A 183 -16.65 10.44 0.92
N TRP A 184 -15.44 10.27 0.43
CA TRP A 184 -14.98 9.02 -0.16
C TRP A 184 -15.05 7.91 0.89
N GLN A 185 -15.65 6.78 0.52
CA GLN A 185 -15.66 5.60 1.35
C GLN A 185 -15.60 4.38 0.45
N LYS A 186 -14.53 3.59 0.59
CA LYS A 186 -14.40 2.33 -0.14
C LYS A 186 -15.59 1.40 0.15
N GLY A 187 -16.24 0.90 -0.90
CA GLY A 187 -17.47 0.12 -0.82
C GLY A 187 -18.75 0.94 -0.56
N GLY A 188 -18.65 2.27 -0.57
CA GLY A 188 -19.78 3.19 -0.50
C GLY A 188 -20.63 3.21 -1.77
N ALA A 189 -21.65 4.05 -1.79
CA ALA A 189 -22.52 4.19 -2.95
C ALA A 189 -21.76 4.88 -4.10
N THR A 190 -21.85 4.31 -5.31
CA THR A 190 -21.27 4.95 -6.50
C THR A 190 -22.03 6.23 -6.86
N ARG A 191 -21.31 7.34 -7.01
CA ARG A 191 -21.84 8.61 -7.51
C ARG A 191 -20.90 9.18 -8.57
N THR A 192 -21.46 9.67 -9.66
CA THR A 192 -20.73 10.41 -10.70
C THR A 192 -20.81 11.91 -10.45
N PHE A 193 -19.65 12.57 -10.50
CA PHE A 193 -19.48 14.00 -10.28
C PHE A 193 -19.06 14.65 -11.60
N THR A 194 -19.74 15.73 -11.98
CA THR A 194 -19.37 16.58 -13.13
C THR A 194 -18.78 17.92 -12.70
N SER A 195 -18.82 18.19 -11.40
CA SER A 195 -18.21 19.33 -10.71
C SER A 195 -18.22 19.07 -9.20
N GLY A 196 -17.48 19.90 -8.45
CA GLY A 196 -17.50 19.89 -7.00
C GLY A 196 -16.45 18.97 -6.39
N ARG A 197 -16.59 18.72 -5.09
CA ARG A 197 -15.57 18.05 -4.26
C ARG A 197 -16.05 16.69 -3.77
N VAL A 198 -15.10 15.77 -3.63
CA VAL A 198 -15.25 14.55 -2.81
C VAL A 198 -14.18 14.63 -1.72
N ASN A 199 -14.61 14.86 -0.49
CA ASN A 199 -13.74 14.88 0.69
C ASN A 199 -13.13 13.50 0.89
N TRP A 200 -11.86 13.42 1.29
CA TRP A 200 -11.27 12.14 1.68
C TRP A 200 -11.82 11.66 3.04
N TYR A 201 -11.78 10.35 3.30
CA TYR A 201 -12.54 9.75 4.42
C TYR A 201 -12.21 10.27 5.82
N GLY A 202 -10.97 10.71 6.06
CA GLY A 202 -10.51 11.26 7.34
C GLY A 202 -10.41 12.78 7.35
N ARG A 203 -10.95 13.48 6.33
CA ARG A 203 -11.07 14.93 6.39
C ARG A 203 -11.95 15.30 7.58
N ASP A 204 -11.49 16.25 8.38
CA ASP A 204 -12.24 16.68 9.56
C ASP A 204 -13.57 17.30 9.13
N VAL A 205 -14.68 16.80 9.67
CA VAL A 205 -16.02 17.32 9.35
C VAL A 205 -16.19 18.76 9.82
N ASP A 206 -15.44 19.19 10.83
CA ASP A 206 -15.41 20.56 11.33
C ASP A 206 -14.30 21.39 10.65
N TRP A 207 -13.85 21.00 9.44
CA TRP A 207 -12.81 21.72 8.70
C TRP A 207 -13.15 23.20 8.57
N ALA A 208 -12.17 24.04 8.87
CA ALA A 208 -12.27 25.48 8.73
C ALA A 208 -11.16 25.99 7.82
N ASP A 209 -11.52 26.91 6.93
CA ASP A 209 -10.57 27.60 6.05
C ASP A 209 -9.74 28.61 6.86
N THR A 210 -8.82 28.09 7.68
CA THR A 210 -7.98 28.87 8.58
C THR A 210 -6.55 28.40 8.44
N ARG A 211 -5.63 29.35 8.40
CA ARG A 211 -4.21 29.06 8.22
C ARG A 211 -3.69 28.11 9.30
N GLY A 212 -3.04 27.03 8.88
CA GLY A 212 -2.53 25.98 9.75
C GLY A 212 -3.60 25.04 10.31
N PHE A 213 -4.80 25.02 9.72
CA PHE A 213 -5.83 24.06 10.11
C PHE A 213 -5.32 22.63 9.89
N ARG A 214 -5.51 21.77 10.89
CA ARG A 214 -5.19 20.35 10.82
C ARG A 214 -6.33 19.55 11.42
N GLY A 215 -6.84 18.60 10.64
CA GLY A 215 -7.85 17.65 11.08
C GLY A 215 -7.27 16.60 12.02
N ARG A 216 -8.15 15.95 12.77
CA ARG A 216 -7.75 14.85 13.69
C ARG A 216 -7.00 13.72 12.99
N GLU A 217 -7.44 13.32 11.81
CA GLU A 217 -6.86 12.20 11.05
C GLU A 217 -5.94 12.67 9.93
N ASP A 218 -5.57 13.96 9.92
CA ASP A 218 -4.80 14.57 8.83
C ASP A 218 -3.46 13.86 8.60
N VAL A 219 -3.31 13.31 7.40
CA VAL A 219 -2.13 12.53 6.97
C VAL A 219 -1.05 13.38 6.31
N GLU A 220 -1.30 14.68 6.08
CA GLU A 220 -0.28 15.61 5.62
C GLU A 220 0.88 15.71 6.64
N SER A 221 2.10 16.00 6.20
CA SER A 221 3.19 16.28 7.14
C SER A 221 2.97 17.63 7.85
N PRO A 222 3.47 17.81 9.09
CA PRO A 222 3.40 19.10 9.78
C PRO A 222 3.97 20.27 8.98
N PHE A 223 3.50 21.47 9.27
CA PHE A 223 4.01 22.69 8.64
C PHE A 223 5.55 22.76 8.68
N GLY A 224 6.15 22.98 7.52
CA GLY A 224 7.61 23.05 7.32
C GLY A 224 8.26 21.71 6.96
N GLU A 225 7.59 20.58 7.23
CA GLU A 225 8.04 19.25 6.84
C GLU A 225 7.60 18.89 5.41
N TRP A 226 8.24 17.87 4.84
CA TRP A 226 7.93 17.40 3.49
C TRP A 226 6.76 16.42 3.50
N THR A 227 5.74 16.73 2.71
CA THR A 227 4.63 15.83 2.37
C THR A 227 4.92 15.19 1.04
N ARG A 228 4.71 13.88 0.94
CA ARG A 228 4.67 13.17 -0.33
C ARG A 228 3.22 12.87 -0.71
N MET A 229 2.82 13.27 -1.90
CA MET A 229 1.54 12.88 -2.50
C MET A 229 1.79 12.09 -3.78
N ASP A 230 1.02 11.02 -3.95
CA ASP A 230 1.06 10.16 -5.11
C ASP A 230 -0.31 10.17 -5.79
N VAL A 231 -0.33 10.31 -7.11
CA VAL A 231 -1.55 10.24 -7.92
C VAL A 231 -1.37 9.15 -8.97
N ILE A 232 -2.06 8.03 -8.77
CA ILE A 232 -2.00 6.89 -9.68
C ILE A 232 -3.13 7.04 -10.68
N CYS A 233 -2.79 7.35 -11.93
CA CYS A 233 -3.69 7.45 -13.05
C CYS A 233 -3.54 6.19 -13.91
N ASP A 234 -4.53 5.31 -13.86
CA ASP A 234 -4.57 4.07 -14.64
C ASP A 234 -5.87 4.03 -15.44
N GLN A 235 -5.78 4.38 -16.72
CA GLN A 235 -6.94 4.57 -17.59
C GLN A 235 -7.96 5.54 -16.96
N GLY A 236 -9.19 5.07 -16.73
CA GLY A 236 -10.27 5.84 -16.11
C GLY A 236 -10.21 5.90 -14.58
N ARG A 237 -9.20 5.28 -13.95
CA ARG A 237 -9.04 5.23 -12.50
C ARG A 237 -8.00 6.24 -12.03
N ILE A 238 -8.34 6.97 -10.97
CA ILE A 238 -7.44 7.91 -10.30
C ILE A 238 -7.43 7.59 -8.81
N VAL A 239 -6.27 7.32 -8.23
CA VAL A 239 -6.10 7.05 -6.79
C VAL A 239 -5.11 8.06 -6.22
N ILE A 240 -5.48 8.70 -5.12
CA ILE A 240 -4.61 9.65 -4.41
C ILE A 240 -4.12 9.00 -3.12
N LEU A 241 -2.81 9.07 -2.91
CA LEU A 241 -2.18 8.72 -1.64
C LEU A 241 -1.46 9.94 -1.08
N VAL A 242 -1.51 10.10 0.24
CA VAL A 242 -0.75 11.11 0.98
C VAL A 242 0.02 10.40 2.06
N ASN A 243 1.35 10.56 2.06
CA ASN A 243 2.26 9.88 2.99
C ASN A 243 1.99 8.36 3.12
N GLY A 244 1.62 7.71 2.00
CA GLY A 244 1.40 6.26 1.91
C GLY A 244 -0.02 5.81 2.23
N VAL A 245 -0.89 6.73 2.66
CA VAL A 245 -2.29 6.44 2.94
C VAL A 245 -3.11 6.74 1.70
N VAL A 246 -3.84 5.74 1.18
CA VAL A 246 -4.87 5.99 0.15
C VAL A 246 -5.96 6.84 0.77
N VAL A 247 -6.07 8.10 0.36
CA VAL A 247 -7.04 9.05 0.91
C VAL A 247 -8.29 9.13 0.03
N ASN A 248 -8.13 8.99 -1.29
CA ASN A 248 -9.26 9.10 -2.21
C ASN A 248 -9.08 8.22 -3.45
N ALA A 249 -10.19 7.76 -4.04
CA ALA A 249 -10.17 7.01 -5.29
C ALA A 249 -11.42 7.25 -6.14
N GLY A 250 -11.21 7.54 -7.42
CA GLY A 250 -12.23 7.66 -8.45
C GLY A 250 -11.99 6.70 -9.60
N PHE A 251 -13.04 6.44 -10.37
CA PHE A 251 -13.08 5.57 -11.54
C PHE A 251 -14.04 6.13 -12.58
N ASP A 252 -14.07 5.53 -13.78
CA ASP A 252 -14.85 6.02 -14.93
C ASP A 252 -14.60 7.51 -15.24
N ALA A 253 -13.35 7.96 -15.09
CA ALA A 253 -12.95 9.30 -15.49
C ALA A 253 -13.25 9.50 -16.98
N SER A 254 -13.93 10.59 -17.33
CA SER A 254 -14.28 10.90 -18.72
C SER A 254 -13.05 11.16 -19.60
N HIS A 255 -11.91 11.48 -18.98
CA HIS A 255 -10.62 11.67 -19.64
C HIS A 255 -9.56 10.86 -18.92
N CYS A 256 -8.92 9.95 -19.66
CA CYS A 256 -7.85 9.08 -19.17
C CYS A 256 -6.45 9.63 -19.50
N ALA A 257 -6.38 10.83 -20.06
CA ALA A 257 -5.15 11.44 -20.53
C ALA A 257 -5.28 12.96 -20.62
N GLY A 258 -4.18 13.68 -20.43
CA GLY A 258 -4.13 15.13 -20.60
C GLY A 258 -2.88 15.74 -19.99
N GLN A 259 -2.81 17.07 -20.00
CA GLN A 259 -1.71 17.79 -19.35
C GLN A 259 -1.82 17.69 -17.83
N ILE A 260 -0.72 17.97 -17.13
CA ILE A 260 -0.68 17.97 -15.67
C ILE A 260 -0.26 19.37 -15.22
N LEU A 261 -0.99 19.97 -14.29
CA LEU A 261 -0.69 21.30 -13.77
C LEU A 261 -0.54 21.30 -12.26
N LEU A 262 0.27 22.21 -11.77
CA LEU A 262 0.49 22.52 -10.35
C LEU A 262 0.14 23.99 -10.11
N GLN A 263 -0.79 24.24 -9.20
CA GLN A 263 -1.39 25.56 -9.00
C GLN A 263 -0.51 26.51 -8.17
N SER A 264 -0.65 27.80 -8.46
CA SER A 264 -0.43 28.89 -7.51
C SER A 264 -1.79 29.39 -7.05
N GLU A 265 -2.16 29.10 -5.81
CA GLU A 265 -3.45 29.49 -5.22
C GLU A 265 -3.28 30.31 -3.94
N PHE A 266 -2.55 31.41 -4.06
CA PHE A 266 -2.36 32.39 -2.99
C PHE A 266 -1.57 31.91 -1.76
N ALA A 267 -0.91 30.75 -1.84
CA ALA A 267 0.00 30.25 -0.80
C ALA A 267 1.37 29.86 -1.38
N GLU A 268 2.40 30.01 -0.55
CA GLU A 268 3.77 29.62 -0.91
C GLU A 268 3.95 28.11 -0.80
N VAL A 269 4.46 27.49 -1.88
CA VAL A 269 4.73 26.03 -1.96
C VAL A 269 6.13 25.81 -2.49
N VAL A 270 6.86 24.91 -1.85
CA VAL A 270 8.17 24.45 -2.34
C VAL A 270 8.07 22.99 -2.73
N VAL A 271 8.51 22.65 -3.94
CA VAL A 271 8.48 21.30 -4.50
C VAL A 271 9.89 20.85 -4.83
N ARG A 272 10.33 19.74 -4.22
CA ARG A 272 11.66 19.16 -4.50
C ARG A 272 11.63 18.00 -5.49
N ARG A 273 10.46 17.42 -5.70
CA ARG A 273 10.28 16.25 -6.55
C ARG A 273 8.93 16.32 -7.25
N TRP A 274 8.92 16.12 -8.56
CA TRP A 274 7.70 16.02 -9.36
C TRP A 274 7.95 15.17 -10.60
N GLU A 275 7.47 13.93 -10.57
CA GLU A 275 7.88 12.86 -11.48
C GLU A 275 6.70 11.97 -11.88
N LEU A 276 6.77 11.36 -13.06
CA LEU A 276 5.89 10.29 -13.50
C LEU A 276 6.68 8.99 -13.60
N TRP A 277 6.19 7.98 -12.90
CA TRP A 277 6.72 6.64 -12.87
C TRP A 277 5.79 5.69 -13.63
N PRO A 278 6.33 4.62 -14.24
CA PRO A 278 5.49 3.51 -14.67
C PRO A 278 4.67 3.01 -13.46
N ILE A 279 3.41 2.65 -13.70
CA ILE A 279 2.52 2.18 -12.62
C ILE A 279 3.18 0.99 -11.91
N GLY A 280 3.22 1.06 -10.58
CA GLY A 280 3.86 0.04 -9.73
C GLY A 280 5.38 0.18 -9.60
N GLN A 281 6.04 1.13 -10.27
CA GLN A 281 7.50 1.29 -10.21
C GLN A 281 7.96 2.52 -9.41
N ALA A 282 7.03 3.32 -8.87
CA ALA A 282 7.39 4.48 -8.06
C ALA A 282 8.17 4.05 -6.79
N PRO A 283 9.15 4.86 -6.33
CA PRO A 283 9.92 4.55 -5.14
C PRO A 283 9.03 4.42 -3.92
N ALA A 284 9.45 3.56 -2.99
CA ALA A 284 8.79 3.39 -1.71
C ALA A 284 8.62 4.71 -0.97
N TYR A 285 7.56 4.80 -0.16
CA TYR A 285 7.59 5.73 0.97
C TYR A 285 8.74 5.31 1.88
N GLU A 286 9.63 6.24 2.21
CA GLU A 286 10.64 5.98 3.23
C GLU A 286 9.91 5.62 4.53
N PRO A 287 10.24 4.48 5.17
CA PRO A 287 9.68 4.12 6.46
C PRO A 287 9.80 5.26 7.47
N PHE A 288 8.67 5.70 8.04
CA PHE A 288 8.75 6.61 9.18
C PHE A 288 9.52 5.93 10.29
N LYS A 289 10.50 6.62 10.86
CA LYS A 289 11.30 6.17 11.99
C LYS A 289 11.52 7.33 12.95
N THR A 290 11.34 7.07 14.23
CA THR A 290 11.63 8.03 15.29
C THR A 290 12.12 7.35 16.56
N VAL A 291 12.91 8.08 17.36
CA VAL A 291 13.19 7.72 18.74
C VAL A 291 12.00 8.21 19.57
N VAL A 292 11.00 7.34 19.77
CA VAL A 292 9.73 7.73 20.41
C VAL A 292 9.90 8.03 21.91
N VAL A 293 10.84 7.36 22.58
CA VAL A 293 11.22 7.66 23.97
C VAL A 293 12.74 7.61 24.12
N PRO A 294 13.42 8.77 24.15
CA PRO A 294 14.85 8.82 24.37
C PRO A 294 15.20 8.57 25.84
N VAL A 295 16.40 8.03 26.08
CA VAL A 295 16.98 7.98 27.43
C VAL A 295 17.47 9.34 27.92
N GLY A 296 17.69 9.45 29.22
CA GLY A 296 18.22 10.64 29.87
C GLY A 296 19.01 10.30 31.15
N PRO A 297 19.58 11.31 31.82
CA PRO A 297 20.42 11.10 33.01
C PRO A 297 19.73 10.31 34.13
N ASP A 298 18.42 10.50 34.30
CA ASP A 298 17.58 9.81 35.29
C ASP A 298 16.61 8.80 34.64
N ASN A 299 16.90 8.38 33.40
CA ASN A 299 16.13 7.36 32.67
C ASN A 299 17.09 6.56 31.78
N PRO A 300 17.87 5.65 32.36
CA PRO A 300 18.90 4.90 31.63
C PRO A 300 18.38 3.89 30.60
N ARG A 301 17.09 3.54 30.60
CA ARG A 301 16.53 2.58 29.62
C ARG A 301 15.02 2.69 29.45
N ASN A 302 14.59 2.66 28.20
CA ASN A 302 13.20 2.48 27.78
C ASN A 302 13.11 1.26 26.87
N SER A 303 12.40 0.22 27.32
CA SER A 303 12.30 -1.06 26.61
C SER A 303 10.88 -1.65 26.73
N GLU A 304 10.67 -2.81 26.09
CA GLU A 304 9.50 -3.67 26.28
C GLU A 304 8.17 -2.93 26.12
N ALA A 305 7.94 -2.41 24.92
CA ALA A 305 6.79 -1.58 24.63
C ALA A 305 5.70 -2.33 23.86
N ALA A 306 4.47 -1.84 23.98
CA ALA A 306 3.35 -2.25 23.15
C ALA A 306 2.45 -1.04 22.85
N ILE A 307 1.78 -1.07 21.71
CA ILE A 307 0.80 -0.05 21.31
C ILE A 307 -0.59 -0.70 21.28
N ILE A 308 -1.60 0.05 21.70
CA ILE A 308 -3.01 -0.31 21.49
C ILE A 308 -3.77 0.86 20.85
N PRO A 309 -4.53 0.63 19.76
CA PRO A 309 -5.47 1.62 19.24
C PRO A 309 -6.64 1.84 20.22
N LEU A 310 -6.95 3.10 20.47
CA LEU A 310 -8.09 3.53 21.27
C LEU A 310 -9.33 3.67 20.37
N GLN A 311 -10.52 3.61 20.97
CA GLN A 311 -11.79 3.62 20.22
C GLN A 311 -11.98 4.87 19.36
N ASP A 312 -11.33 5.97 19.72
CA ASP A 312 -11.41 7.24 19.03
C ASP A 312 -10.33 7.37 17.93
N GLY A 313 -9.55 6.33 17.66
CA GLY A 313 -8.48 6.35 16.66
C GLY A 313 -7.15 6.92 17.16
N THR A 314 -7.07 7.36 18.43
CA THR A 314 -5.77 7.68 19.05
C THR A 314 -4.99 6.41 19.38
N LEU A 315 -3.68 6.52 19.54
CA LEU A 315 -2.81 5.40 19.90
C LEU A 315 -2.26 5.59 21.32
N LEU A 316 -2.34 4.55 22.14
CA LEU A 316 -1.67 4.47 23.42
C LEU A 316 -0.42 3.60 23.30
N LEU A 317 0.75 4.20 23.57
CA LEU A 317 2.01 3.50 23.76
C LEU A 317 2.24 3.30 25.26
N GLY A 318 2.48 2.06 25.67
CA GLY A 318 2.98 1.72 27.00
C GLY A 318 4.38 1.10 26.90
N TRP A 319 5.27 1.39 27.85
CA TRP A 319 6.62 0.82 27.89
C TRP A 319 7.18 0.70 29.32
N THR A 320 8.20 -0.13 29.49
CA THR A 320 9.00 -0.20 30.73
C THR A 320 10.01 0.96 30.77
N GLU A 321 9.82 1.89 31.71
CA GLU A 321 10.74 2.99 32.00
C GLU A 321 11.63 2.64 33.18
N PHE A 322 12.91 2.34 32.94
CA PHE A 322 13.91 2.21 33.99
C PHE A 322 14.41 3.61 34.36
N TYR A 323 13.99 4.09 35.53
CA TYR A 323 14.17 5.49 35.94
C TYR A 323 15.34 5.71 36.92
N ALA A 324 16.14 4.68 37.18
CA ALA A 324 17.28 4.76 38.10
C ALA A 324 18.33 3.69 37.82
N GLY A 325 19.51 3.86 38.44
CA GLY A 325 20.62 2.91 38.32
C GLY A 325 21.26 2.93 36.93
N ASP A 326 21.68 1.75 36.47
CA ASP A 326 22.29 1.54 35.16
C ASP A 326 21.30 0.99 34.11
N GLY A 327 20.03 0.85 34.47
CA GLY A 327 19.01 0.25 33.60
C GLY A 327 19.10 -1.29 33.50
N ALA A 328 19.74 -1.96 34.46
CA ALA A 328 19.72 -3.43 34.52
C ALA A 328 18.30 -4.00 34.70
N ASP A 329 18.08 -5.26 34.32
CA ASP A 329 16.75 -5.92 34.34
C ASP A 329 16.08 -6.00 35.72
N HIS A 330 16.83 -5.85 36.80
CA HIS A 330 16.33 -5.80 38.18
C HIS A 330 16.33 -4.37 38.77
N GLY A 331 16.74 -3.39 37.98
CA GLY A 331 16.74 -1.98 38.38
C GLY A 331 15.33 -1.43 38.51
N PRO A 332 15.13 -0.33 39.27
CA PRO A 332 13.82 0.27 39.46
C PRO A 332 13.19 0.70 38.13
N ALA A 333 11.99 0.20 37.85
CA ALA A 333 11.23 0.56 36.65
C ALA A 333 9.73 0.64 36.93
N ARG A 334 9.05 1.45 36.12
CA ARG A 334 7.59 1.60 36.10
C ARG A 334 7.07 1.41 34.68
N ILE A 335 5.77 1.24 34.53
CA ILE A 335 5.14 1.27 33.21
C ILE A 335 4.64 2.68 32.95
N SER A 336 5.17 3.28 31.89
CA SER A 336 4.84 4.64 31.44
C SER A 336 4.04 4.61 30.15
N GLY A 337 3.32 5.69 29.89
CA GLY A 337 2.36 5.85 28.81
C GLY A 337 2.52 7.16 28.06
N LYS A 338 2.26 7.15 26.75
CA LYS A 338 2.17 8.31 25.86
C LYS A 338 0.99 8.10 24.90
N VAL A 339 0.35 9.20 24.50
CA VAL A 339 -0.74 9.17 23.51
C VAL A 339 -0.30 9.88 22.24
N SER A 340 -0.55 9.25 21.09
CA SER A 340 -0.50 9.90 19.79
C SER A 340 -1.92 10.14 19.28
N ARG A 341 -2.15 11.32 18.69
CA ARG A 341 -3.44 11.70 18.10
C ARG A 341 -3.40 11.81 16.58
N ASP A 342 -2.23 11.62 16.00
CA ASP A 342 -1.91 11.80 14.59
C ASP A 342 -1.34 10.50 14.03
N GLY A 343 -1.93 9.34 14.33
CA GLY A 343 -1.47 8.08 13.75
C GLY A 343 -0.01 7.71 14.05
N GLY A 344 0.54 8.14 15.19
CA GLY A 344 1.87 7.78 15.71
C GLY A 344 3.03 8.65 15.23
N TRP A 345 2.78 9.71 14.45
CA TRP A 345 3.82 10.65 14.01
C TRP A 345 4.39 11.45 15.18
N THR A 346 3.52 11.96 16.07
CA THR A 346 3.91 12.65 17.29
C THR A 346 3.26 12.05 18.54
N TRP A 347 3.94 12.18 19.67
CA TRP A 347 3.53 11.59 20.93
C TRP A 347 3.54 12.64 22.03
N GLY A 348 2.40 12.79 22.70
CA GLY A 348 2.19 13.78 23.76
C GLY A 348 3.01 13.51 25.02
N ASP A 349 2.61 14.17 26.12
CA ASP A 349 3.31 14.07 27.39
C ASP A 349 3.28 12.65 27.97
N LYS A 350 4.37 12.29 28.63
CA LYS A 350 4.51 11.03 29.38
C LYS A 350 3.65 11.07 30.64
N TYR A 351 2.99 9.95 30.95
CA TYR A 351 2.30 9.73 32.23
C TYR A 351 2.54 8.30 32.74
N THR A 352 2.33 8.05 34.03
CA THR A 352 2.48 6.70 34.61
C THR A 352 1.21 5.87 34.38
N LEU A 353 1.35 4.66 33.83
CA LEU A 353 0.28 3.67 33.75
C LEU A 353 0.25 2.77 34.98
N VAL A 354 1.43 2.28 35.40
CA VAL A 354 1.63 1.47 36.61
C VAL A 354 2.89 1.93 37.30
N GLU A 355 2.75 2.48 38.51
CA GLU A 355 3.90 2.82 39.35
C GLU A 355 4.55 1.55 39.91
N ASN A 356 5.84 1.61 40.23
CA ASN A 356 6.55 0.47 40.78
C ASN A 356 5.99 0.06 42.15
N ASP A 357 5.29 -1.07 42.18
CA ASP A 357 4.76 -1.72 43.38
C ASP A 357 5.43 -3.07 43.67
N GLY A 358 6.51 -3.41 42.94
CA GLY A 358 7.35 -4.57 43.15
C GLY A 358 8.56 -4.28 44.03
N GLY A 359 9.19 -5.34 44.56
CA GLY A 359 10.46 -5.24 45.29
C GLY A 359 11.65 -4.79 44.43
N CYS A 360 11.59 -5.01 43.11
CA CYS A 360 12.53 -4.51 42.13
C CYS A 360 11.85 -3.53 41.17
N ASN A 361 10.90 -4.01 40.36
CA ASN A 361 10.27 -3.23 39.30
C ASN A 361 8.92 -3.80 38.83
N VAL A 362 8.28 -3.06 37.93
CA VAL A 362 7.22 -3.55 37.04
C VAL A 362 7.65 -3.37 35.57
N MET A 363 7.40 -4.37 34.72
CA MET A 363 7.95 -4.45 33.35
C MET A 363 7.12 -5.33 32.40
N GLU A 364 7.51 -5.46 31.12
CA GLU A 364 6.90 -6.30 30.07
C GLU A 364 5.44 -5.95 29.72
N VAL A 365 5.25 -4.87 28.96
CA VAL A 365 3.92 -4.32 28.65
C VAL A 365 3.17 -5.14 27.60
N ASN A 366 1.94 -5.51 27.94
CA ASN A 366 1.02 -6.25 27.08
C ASN A 366 -0.39 -5.68 27.16
N PHE A 367 -0.99 -5.33 26.03
CA PHE A 367 -2.36 -4.81 25.97
C PHE A 367 -3.29 -5.74 25.23
N LEU A 368 -4.51 -5.89 25.76
CA LEU A 368 -5.60 -6.58 25.07
C LEU A 368 -6.92 -5.84 25.31
N ARG A 369 -7.72 -5.66 24.25
CA ARG A 369 -9.09 -5.18 24.41
C ARG A 369 -10.01 -6.35 24.82
N LEU A 370 -10.72 -6.16 25.92
CA LEU A 370 -11.75 -7.08 26.41
C LEU A 370 -13.02 -6.94 25.56
N THR A 371 -13.88 -7.95 25.59
CA THR A 371 -15.11 -7.98 24.76
C THR A 371 -16.11 -6.90 25.13
N ASP A 372 -16.05 -6.39 26.37
CA ASP A 372 -16.85 -5.26 26.84
C ASP A 372 -16.23 -3.88 26.57
N GLY A 373 -15.14 -3.84 25.80
CA GLY A 373 -14.46 -2.61 25.38
C GLY A 373 -13.39 -2.11 26.34
N ARG A 374 -13.29 -2.64 27.57
CA ARG A 374 -12.21 -2.29 28.50
C ARG A 374 -10.84 -2.73 27.97
N ILE A 375 -9.78 -2.12 28.48
CA ILE A 375 -8.39 -2.48 28.13
C ILE A 375 -7.77 -3.24 29.31
N ALA A 376 -7.32 -4.46 29.06
CA ALA A 376 -6.44 -5.19 29.95
C ALA A 376 -4.98 -4.80 29.69
N LEU A 377 -4.25 -4.52 30.77
CA LEU A 377 -2.79 -4.37 30.79
C LEU A 377 -2.21 -5.53 31.59
N PHE A 378 -1.44 -6.40 30.93
CA PHE A 378 -0.65 -7.46 31.57
C PHE A 378 0.80 -7.02 31.71
N TYR A 379 1.42 -7.40 32.82
CA TYR A 379 2.79 -7.03 33.13
C TYR A 379 3.42 -7.95 34.17
N CYS A 380 4.74 -7.92 34.25
CA CYS A 380 5.53 -8.56 35.30
C CYS A 380 5.65 -7.62 36.50
N GLN A 381 5.40 -8.10 37.71
CA GLN A 381 5.82 -7.48 38.96
C GLN A 381 7.00 -8.28 39.53
N LYS A 382 8.20 -7.71 39.44
CA LYS A 382 9.42 -8.35 39.92
C LYS A 382 9.71 -7.92 41.35
N ASN A 383 9.74 -8.89 42.25
CA ASN A 383 9.97 -8.68 43.69
C ASN A 383 11.39 -9.02 44.12
N THR A 384 12.03 -9.96 43.43
CA THR A 384 13.44 -10.29 43.64
C THR A 384 14.13 -10.51 42.29
N GLU A 385 15.47 -10.52 42.30
CA GLU A 385 16.25 -10.65 41.08
C GLU A 385 15.97 -11.95 40.31
N SER A 386 15.69 -13.06 41.01
CA SER A 386 15.68 -14.40 40.41
C SER A 386 14.65 -15.40 40.94
N SER A 387 13.84 -15.08 41.96
CA SER A 387 12.92 -16.08 42.56
C SER A 387 11.46 -15.66 42.73
N ASP A 388 11.13 -14.38 42.64
CA ASP A 388 9.74 -13.87 42.75
C ASP A 388 9.51 -12.82 41.66
N CYS A 389 8.86 -13.24 40.59
CA CYS A 389 8.40 -12.41 39.48
C CYS A 389 7.00 -12.88 39.09
N ARG A 390 6.01 -12.01 39.29
CA ARG A 390 4.59 -12.34 39.23
C ARG A 390 3.97 -11.79 37.97
N VAL A 391 3.04 -12.55 37.39
CA VAL A 391 2.22 -12.08 36.27
C VAL A 391 1.03 -11.35 36.85
N MET A 392 0.85 -10.11 36.43
CA MET A 392 -0.18 -9.20 36.92
C MET A 392 -1.06 -8.73 35.77
N MET A 393 -2.32 -8.44 36.08
CA MET A 393 -3.29 -7.83 35.19
C MET A 393 -3.93 -6.61 35.88
N ARG A 394 -4.13 -5.53 35.14
CA ARG A 394 -5.00 -4.40 35.52
C ARG A 394 -5.96 -4.10 34.38
N VAL A 395 -7.11 -3.51 34.70
CA VAL A 395 -8.13 -3.15 33.71
C VAL A 395 -8.39 -1.66 33.74
N SER A 396 -8.46 -1.05 32.56
CA SER A 396 -8.91 0.32 32.33
C SER A 396 -10.30 0.33 31.70
N SER A 397 -11.17 1.19 32.24
CA SER A 397 -12.50 1.49 31.68
C SER A 397 -12.58 2.85 31.00
N ASP A 398 -11.44 3.53 30.84
CA ASP A 398 -11.35 4.92 30.37
C ASP A 398 -10.26 5.08 29.29
N GLU A 399 -10.13 4.05 28.43
CA GLU A 399 -9.19 4.02 27.29
C GLU A 399 -7.73 4.25 27.71
N GLY A 400 -7.31 3.61 28.81
CA GLY A 400 -5.93 3.59 29.28
C GLY A 400 -5.46 4.88 29.97
N ARG A 401 -6.39 5.75 30.37
CA ARG A 401 -6.08 6.93 31.20
C ARG A 401 -5.79 6.53 32.64
N THR A 402 -6.57 5.60 33.19
CA THR A 402 -6.35 5.02 34.51
C THR A 402 -6.53 3.51 34.49
N PHE A 403 -5.81 2.81 35.38
CA PHE A 403 -5.88 1.36 35.54
C PHE A 403 -6.29 1.02 36.98
N GLY A 404 -7.22 0.07 37.11
CA GLY A 404 -7.77 -0.37 38.40
C GLY A 404 -6.79 -1.17 39.25
N ALA A 405 -7.34 -1.83 40.28
CA ALA A 405 -6.56 -2.67 41.20
C ALA A 405 -5.88 -3.85 40.45
N PRO A 406 -4.68 -4.27 40.90
CA PRO A 406 -3.97 -5.38 40.29
C PRO A 406 -4.62 -6.72 40.64
N GLN A 407 -4.70 -7.61 39.65
CA GLN A 407 -5.03 -9.02 39.78
C GLN A 407 -3.77 -9.84 39.48
N GLN A 408 -3.32 -10.64 40.44
CA GLN A 408 -2.21 -11.57 40.24
C GLN A 408 -2.73 -12.83 39.51
N LEU A 409 -2.06 -13.23 38.44
CA LEU A 409 -2.40 -14.41 37.62
C LEU A 409 -1.54 -15.62 37.96
N SER A 410 -0.25 -15.40 38.22
CA SER A 410 0.69 -16.46 38.59
C SER A 410 0.52 -16.88 40.06
N ALA A 411 0.91 -18.12 40.38
CA ALA A 411 1.01 -18.54 41.77
C ALA A 411 2.11 -17.80 42.54
N ASP A 412 1.99 -17.71 43.87
CA ASP A 412 2.98 -17.09 44.73
C ASP A 412 4.33 -17.83 44.72
N GLY A 413 5.43 -17.08 44.89
CA GLY A 413 6.78 -17.65 45.04
C GLY A 413 7.39 -18.23 43.76
N LYS A 414 6.81 -17.89 42.61
CA LYS A 414 7.28 -18.26 41.27
C LYS A 414 8.09 -17.14 40.62
N TYR A 415 9.00 -17.50 39.72
CA TYR A 415 9.63 -16.56 38.80
C TYR A 415 9.08 -16.83 37.39
N THR A 416 8.01 -16.12 37.05
CA THR A 416 7.38 -16.20 35.73
C THR A 416 7.65 -14.91 34.97
N GLY A 417 8.17 -15.05 33.75
CA GLY A 417 8.39 -13.92 32.83
C GLY A 417 7.33 -13.88 31.73
N LEU A 418 7.04 -12.67 31.27
CA LEU A 418 6.30 -12.38 30.05
C LEU A 418 7.27 -11.88 28.96
N THR A 419 6.72 -11.51 27.81
CA THR A 419 7.40 -10.74 26.77
C THR A 419 6.41 -9.70 26.24
N ASN A 420 6.88 -8.49 25.98
CA ASN A 420 6.04 -7.40 25.48
C ASN A 420 5.30 -7.75 24.17
N GLY A 421 4.08 -7.23 24.05
CA GLY A 421 3.23 -7.44 22.86
C GLY A 421 2.79 -8.88 22.59
N ARG A 422 2.73 -9.74 23.61
CA ARG A 422 2.25 -11.13 23.61
C ARG A 422 1.02 -11.29 24.48
N SER A 423 -0.13 -11.04 23.85
CA SER A 423 -1.44 -11.44 24.37
C SER A 423 -2.40 -11.58 23.20
N THR A 424 -2.89 -12.79 22.96
CA THR A 424 -3.65 -13.13 21.75
C THR A 424 -5.02 -13.64 22.11
N ARG A 425 -6.06 -13.09 21.45
CA ARG A 425 -7.41 -13.66 21.51
C ARG A 425 -7.65 -14.53 20.28
N LEU A 426 -7.99 -15.79 20.52
CA LEU A 426 -8.38 -16.74 19.47
C LEU A 426 -9.80 -16.46 18.98
N ALA A 427 -10.15 -16.99 17.80
CA ALA A 427 -11.49 -16.95 17.23
C ALA A 427 -12.55 -17.58 18.14
N SER A 428 -12.14 -18.54 18.99
CA SER A 428 -13.00 -19.14 20.02
C SER A 428 -13.39 -18.18 21.15
N GLY A 429 -12.74 -17.02 21.25
CA GLY A 429 -12.87 -16.05 22.33
C GLY A 429 -11.86 -16.24 23.46
N ARG A 430 -11.16 -17.38 23.50
CA ARG A 430 -10.09 -17.67 24.47
C ARG A 430 -8.93 -16.68 24.35
N ILE A 431 -8.41 -16.25 25.49
CA ILE A 431 -7.20 -15.42 25.57
C ILE A 431 -6.01 -16.31 25.94
N LEU A 432 -4.92 -16.16 25.19
CA LEU A 432 -3.59 -16.68 25.49
C LEU A 432 -2.71 -15.52 25.96
N LEU A 433 -2.11 -15.67 27.13
CA LEU A 433 -1.06 -14.80 27.64
C LEU A 433 0.23 -15.61 27.74
N GLU A 434 1.17 -15.35 26.85
CA GLU A 434 2.41 -16.10 26.68
C GLU A 434 3.38 -15.85 27.84
N ALA A 435 3.91 -16.94 28.41
CA ALA A 435 4.74 -16.89 29.61
C ALA A 435 5.87 -17.93 29.57
N TRP A 436 6.87 -17.73 30.42
CA TRP A 436 7.94 -18.72 30.63
C TRP A 436 8.35 -18.82 32.09
N GLU A 437 8.83 -20.00 32.48
CA GLU A 437 9.34 -20.27 33.83
C GLU A 437 10.30 -21.48 33.79
N ASN A 438 11.46 -21.39 34.47
CA ASN A 438 12.44 -22.47 34.59
C ASN A 438 12.91 -23.09 33.25
N GLY A 439 12.91 -22.29 32.17
CA GLY A 439 13.27 -22.76 30.83
C GLY A 439 12.15 -23.49 30.10
N ASP A 440 10.90 -23.39 30.58
CA ASP A 440 9.72 -23.88 29.88
C ASP A 440 8.88 -22.71 29.37
N SER A 441 8.44 -22.80 28.12
CA SER A 441 7.47 -21.88 27.51
C SER A 441 6.05 -22.44 27.64
N TYR A 442 5.06 -21.58 27.92
CA TYR A 442 3.65 -21.95 28.04
C TYR A 442 2.74 -20.72 27.88
N CYS A 443 1.43 -20.89 28.08
CA CYS A 443 0.45 -19.80 28.11
C CYS A 443 -0.39 -19.87 29.37
N TYR A 444 -0.78 -18.72 29.90
CA TYR A 444 -2.00 -18.61 30.69
C TYR A 444 -3.20 -18.52 29.75
N LEU A 445 -4.24 -19.31 30.02
CA LEU A 445 -5.45 -19.42 29.21
C LEU A 445 -6.65 -18.87 30.00
N SER A 446 -7.44 -18.00 29.36
CA SER A 446 -8.73 -17.54 29.90
C SER A 446 -9.85 -17.74 28.89
N ASP A 447 -10.93 -18.39 29.31
CA ASP A 447 -12.13 -18.62 28.51
C ASP A 447 -13.32 -17.71 28.89
N ASP A 448 -13.11 -16.82 29.86
CA ASP A 448 -14.14 -15.96 30.46
C ASP A 448 -13.75 -14.48 30.42
N ASP A 449 -13.02 -14.11 29.37
CA ASP A 449 -12.60 -12.75 29.06
C ASP A 449 -11.69 -12.11 30.13
N GLY A 450 -10.77 -12.91 30.68
CA GLY A 450 -9.73 -12.48 31.61
C GLY A 450 -10.12 -12.56 33.09
N GLN A 451 -11.27 -13.14 33.42
CA GLN A 451 -11.71 -13.25 34.83
C GLN A 451 -10.96 -14.37 35.56
N THR A 452 -10.84 -15.55 34.95
CA THR A 452 -10.10 -16.70 35.48
C THR A 452 -9.07 -17.21 34.49
N TRP A 453 -8.01 -17.83 35.03
CA TRP A 453 -6.83 -18.23 34.28
C TRP A 453 -6.34 -19.62 34.70
N ARG A 454 -5.79 -20.38 33.75
CA ARG A 454 -5.06 -21.64 33.99
C ARG A 454 -3.80 -21.71 33.13
N GLU A 455 -2.82 -22.51 33.54
CA GLU A 455 -1.62 -22.78 32.71
C GLU A 455 -1.94 -23.84 31.65
N SER A 456 -1.41 -23.68 30.44
CA SER A 456 -1.36 -24.74 29.42
C SER A 456 -0.25 -25.76 29.67
N GLN A 457 -0.18 -26.80 28.85
CA GLN A 457 0.99 -27.68 28.80
C GLN A 457 2.26 -26.87 28.53
N ARG A 458 3.33 -27.21 29.25
CA ARG A 458 4.66 -26.62 29.09
C ARG A 458 5.41 -27.25 27.92
N VAL A 459 6.16 -26.42 27.21
CA VAL A 459 6.98 -26.79 26.06
C VAL A 459 8.44 -26.50 26.38
N ASN A 460 9.32 -27.47 26.16
CA ASN A 460 10.76 -27.33 26.34
C ASN A 460 11.50 -28.23 25.34
N PRO A 461 12.41 -27.70 24.51
CA PRO A 461 13.17 -28.48 23.53
C PRO A 461 14.34 -29.29 24.13
N GLY A 462 14.50 -29.29 25.47
CA GLY A 462 15.54 -30.01 26.21
C GLY A 462 16.70 -29.12 26.68
N HIS A 463 16.87 -27.95 26.07
CA HIS A 463 17.92 -26.96 26.40
C HIS A 463 17.37 -25.63 26.92
N GLY A 464 16.05 -25.59 27.19
CA GLY A 464 15.34 -24.42 27.66
C GLY A 464 14.72 -23.59 26.53
N SER A 465 13.55 -23.03 26.82
CA SER A 465 12.80 -22.11 25.97
C SER A 465 12.25 -20.95 26.81
N TRP A 466 12.23 -19.77 26.21
CA TRP A 466 11.81 -18.54 26.86
C TRP A 466 10.97 -17.70 25.90
N GLU A 467 10.29 -16.69 26.46
CA GLU A 467 9.69 -15.57 25.72
C GLU A 467 8.86 -16.01 24.50
N PRO A 468 7.86 -16.90 24.68
CA PRO A 468 7.10 -17.44 23.55
C PRO A 468 6.22 -16.37 22.89
N ALA A 469 5.91 -16.58 21.61
CA ALA A 469 4.95 -15.79 20.86
C ALA A 469 3.95 -16.71 20.15
N CYS A 470 2.65 -16.52 20.40
CA CYS A 470 1.61 -17.36 19.84
C CYS A 470 0.80 -16.65 18.75
N ILE A 471 0.31 -17.42 17.78
CA ILE A 471 -0.65 -16.95 16.78
C ILE A 471 -1.58 -18.07 16.35
N GLU A 472 -2.86 -17.75 16.17
CA GLU A 472 -3.82 -18.67 15.54
C GLU A 472 -3.52 -18.79 14.04
N LEU A 473 -3.74 -19.95 13.45
CA LEU A 473 -3.54 -20.22 12.04
C LEU A 473 -4.90 -20.28 11.33
N GLY A 474 -4.91 -20.13 10.01
CA GLY A 474 -6.15 -20.15 9.22
C GLY A 474 -6.95 -21.46 9.31
N ASP A 475 -6.33 -22.55 9.77
CA ASP A 475 -6.96 -23.85 10.03
C ASP A 475 -7.42 -24.05 11.48
N GLY A 476 -7.31 -23.02 12.34
CA GLY A 476 -7.72 -23.03 13.75
C GLY A 476 -6.69 -23.61 14.72
N ARG A 477 -5.53 -24.09 14.24
CA ARG A 477 -4.40 -24.45 15.12
C ARG A 477 -3.75 -23.19 15.69
N VAL A 478 -2.99 -23.32 16.77
CA VAL A 478 -2.15 -22.25 17.32
C VAL A 478 -0.69 -22.61 17.12
N LEU A 479 0.08 -21.72 16.53
CA LEU A 479 1.54 -21.79 16.45
C LEU A 479 2.15 -21.05 17.64
N MET A 480 3.09 -21.68 18.36
CA MET A 480 3.97 -21.04 19.33
C MET A 480 5.39 -21.02 18.77
N LEU A 481 5.99 -19.83 18.68
CA LEU A 481 7.42 -19.65 18.47
C LEU A 481 8.13 -19.38 19.81
N MET A 482 9.34 -19.89 19.97
CA MET A 482 10.09 -19.85 21.23
C MET A 482 11.53 -19.43 21.02
N ARG A 483 12.00 -18.49 21.86
CA ARG A 483 13.41 -18.14 21.97
C ARG A 483 14.18 -19.31 22.60
N THR A 484 15.29 -19.69 21.97
CA THR A 484 16.24 -20.68 22.49
C THR A 484 17.68 -20.21 22.30
N GLY A 485 18.64 -20.96 22.83
CA GLY A 485 20.07 -20.77 22.55
C GLY A 485 20.56 -21.51 21.29
N ASP A 486 19.67 -22.24 20.60
CA ASP A 486 20.03 -23.26 19.61
C ASP A 486 20.04 -22.75 18.16
N GLY A 487 20.41 -21.48 17.97
CA GLY A 487 20.62 -20.88 16.63
C GLY A 487 19.36 -20.49 15.87
N GLY A 488 18.19 -20.43 16.53
CA GLY A 488 16.95 -19.98 15.91
C GLY A 488 15.73 -20.11 16.82
N GLN A 489 14.56 -19.81 16.26
CA GLN A 489 13.29 -19.98 16.96
C GLN A 489 12.82 -21.44 16.85
N PHE A 490 12.44 -22.03 17.97
CA PHE A 490 11.71 -23.30 17.96
C PHE A 490 10.22 -23.03 17.75
N GLN A 491 9.53 -24.00 17.16
CA GLN A 491 8.09 -23.96 16.92
C GLN A 491 7.38 -25.18 17.50
N SER A 492 6.17 -24.98 17.98
CA SER A 492 5.24 -26.04 18.38
C SER A 492 3.81 -25.63 18.02
N TYR A 493 2.94 -26.62 17.77
CA TYR A 493 1.56 -26.40 17.38
C TYR A 493 0.58 -26.98 18.39
N SER A 494 -0.51 -26.27 18.63
CA SER A 494 -1.67 -26.73 19.37
C SER A 494 -2.89 -26.86 18.45
N ALA A 495 -3.69 -27.91 18.65
CA ALA A 495 -4.95 -28.13 17.91
C ALA A 495 -6.19 -27.94 18.79
N ASP A 496 -6.02 -27.56 20.06
CA ASP A 496 -7.07 -27.46 21.07
C ASP A 496 -7.10 -26.07 21.74
N GLY A 497 -6.67 -25.05 20.99
CA GLY A 497 -6.69 -23.65 21.43
C GLY A 497 -5.63 -23.34 22.50
N GLY A 498 -4.46 -23.96 22.39
CA GLY A 498 -3.30 -23.70 23.24
C GLY A 498 -3.23 -24.53 24.52
N GLU A 499 -4.02 -25.59 24.69
CA GLU A 499 -4.00 -26.42 25.91
C GLU A 499 -2.85 -27.43 25.86
N THR A 500 -2.73 -28.16 24.75
CA THR A 500 -1.65 -29.11 24.49
C THR A 500 -0.84 -28.70 23.28
N TRP A 501 0.43 -29.11 23.27
CA TRP A 501 1.42 -28.69 22.30
C TRP A 501 2.14 -29.90 21.70
N SER A 502 2.42 -29.85 20.40
CA SER A 502 3.26 -30.85 19.72
C SER A 502 4.70 -30.81 20.21
N ASP A 503 5.48 -31.85 19.91
CA ASP A 503 6.92 -31.83 20.16
C ASP A 503 7.56 -30.61 19.47
N PRO A 504 8.39 -29.83 20.19
CA PRO A 504 8.99 -28.62 19.64
C PRO A 504 10.09 -28.97 18.63
N VAL A 505 10.10 -28.28 17.50
CA VAL A 505 11.09 -28.46 16.43
C VAL A 505 11.73 -27.13 16.05
N LEU A 506 12.98 -27.13 15.62
CA LEU A 506 13.64 -25.92 15.14
C LEU A 506 12.95 -25.43 13.84
N SER A 507 12.58 -24.16 13.79
CA SER A 507 11.96 -23.54 12.61
C SER A 507 13.01 -23.07 11.59
N GLN A 508 12.56 -22.60 10.42
CA GLN A 508 13.43 -21.95 9.42
C GLN A 508 13.88 -20.53 9.86
N LEU A 509 13.34 -20.00 10.96
CA LEU A 509 13.69 -18.70 11.51
C LEU A 509 15.02 -18.78 12.28
N VAL A 510 16.11 -18.96 11.53
CA VAL A 510 17.49 -18.96 12.04
C VAL A 510 17.80 -17.59 12.62
N GLY A 511 18.49 -17.55 13.77
CA GLY A 511 18.77 -16.29 14.42
C GLY A 511 19.40 -16.40 15.80
N THR A 512 19.43 -15.25 16.47
CA THR A 512 20.06 -15.09 17.79
C THR A 512 19.14 -15.51 18.93
N ALA A 513 19.69 -15.61 20.14
CA ALA A 513 18.91 -15.85 21.36
C ALA A 513 18.15 -14.57 21.76
N ALA A 514 17.14 -14.22 20.98
CA ALA A 514 16.31 -13.02 21.11
C ALA A 514 14.82 -13.35 20.91
N PRO A 515 13.92 -12.55 21.51
CA PRO A 515 12.48 -12.68 21.29
C PRO A 515 12.10 -12.47 19.82
N VAL A 516 11.02 -13.14 19.42
CA VAL A 516 10.35 -12.97 18.12
C VAL A 516 8.99 -12.33 18.31
N SER A 517 8.58 -11.51 17.34
CA SER A 517 7.20 -11.05 17.16
C SER A 517 6.55 -11.77 16.02
N ILE A 518 5.29 -12.18 16.20
CA ILE A 518 4.49 -12.80 15.15
C ILE A 518 3.12 -12.11 15.07
N SER A 519 2.61 -11.92 13.86
CA SER A 519 1.28 -11.34 13.60
C SER A 519 0.74 -11.82 12.26
N HIS A 520 -0.57 -11.67 12.04
CA HIS A 520 -1.10 -11.72 10.68
C HIS A 520 -0.89 -10.38 9.99
N VAL A 521 -0.43 -10.41 8.75
CA VAL A 521 -0.50 -9.24 7.88
C VAL A 521 -1.98 -9.00 7.53
N PRO A 522 -2.51 -7.79 7.78
CA PRO A 522 -3.86 -7.43 7.41
C PRO A 522 -4.12 -7.62 5.91
N ILE A 523 -5.33 -8.10 5.59
CA ILE A 523 -5.84 -8.46 4.26
C ILE A 523 -5.29 -9.77 3.68
N THR A 524 -3.98 -10.07 3.71
CA THR A 524 -3.51 -11.39 3.23
C THR A 524 -3.85 -12.51 4.20
N GLY A 525 -3.77 -12.24 5.51
CA GLY A 525 -3.77 -13.29 6.52
C GLY A 525 -2.45 -14.07 6.59
N ASP A 526 -1.44 -13.71 5.78
CA ASP A 526 -0.11 -14.30 5.87
C ASP A 526 0.50 -14.02 7.24
N LEU A 527 1.40 -14.89 7.70
CA LEU A 527 2.14 -14.65 8.93
C LEU A 527 3.31 -13.70 8.65
N LEU A 528 3.53 -12.76 9.55
CA LEU A 528 4.72 -11.91 9.62
C LEU A 528 5.50 -12.26 10.89
N ALA A 529 6.76 -12.65 10.74
CA ALA A 529 7.70 -12.80 11.84
C ALA A 529 8.73 -11.66 11.82
N ILE A 530 9.05 -11.14 13.01
CA ILE A 530 10.10 -10.14 13.22
C ILE A 530 11.03 -10.62 14.32
N TRP A 531 12.30 -10.84 14.00
CA TRP A 531 13.30 -11.36 14.92
C TRP A 531 14.71 -10.97 14.47
N ASN A 532 15.71 -11.32 15.26
CA ASN A 532 17.10 -11.07 14.91
C ASN A 532 17.70 -12.22 14.08
N HIS A 533 17.68 -12.08 12.76
CA HIS A 533 18.14 -13.07 11.79
C HIS A 533 19.65 -12.96 11.55
N ASN A 534 20.44 -13.79 12.23
CA ASN A 534 21.90 -13.81 12.10
C ASN A 534 22.43 -15.24 11.84
N PRO A 535 22.34 -15.74 10.59
CA PRO A 535 22.72 -17.10 10.24
C PRO A 535 24.24 -17.33 10.17
N ASP A 536 25.04 -16.25 10.07
CA ASP A 536 26.47 -16.32 9.73
C ASP A 536 27.41 -16.22 10.95
N THR A 537 26.89 -16.16 12.17
CA THR A 537 27.73 -16.01 13.38
C THR A 537 27.87 -17.32 14.16
N ALA A 538 29.13 -17.71 14.42
CA ALA A 538 29.53 -18.89 15.19
C ALA A 538 29.56 -18.66 16.72
N ASP A 539 28.77 -17.72 17.25
CA ASP A 539 28.74 -17.45 18.68
C ASP A 539 27.78 -18.42 19.38
N ALA A 540 28.35 -19.41 20.08
CA ALA A 540 27.62 -20.41 20.86
C ALA A 540 26.76 -19.81 22.00
N GLN A 541 26.83 -18.50 22.28
CA GLN A 541 25.95 -17.79 23.22
C GLN A 541 25.03 -16.75 22.54
N ASN A 542 25.19 -16.56 21.23
CA ASN A 542 24.39 -15.77 20.30
C ASN A 542 23.77 -14.47 20.86
N ARG A 543 24.60 -13.58 21.42
CA ARG A 543 24.18 -12.30 22.03
C ARG A 543 24.13 -11.12 21.06
N ASN A 544 24.56 -11.29 19.82
CA ASN A 544 24.65 -10.21 18.83
C ASN A 544 23.30 -10.01 18.11
N ARG A 545 22.37 -9.28 18.73
CA ARG A 545 20.99 -9.07 18.25
C ARG A 545 20.90 -8.11 17.06
N THR A 546 21.52 -8.49 15.95
CA THR A 546 21.58 -7.73 14.69
C THR A 546 21.77 -8.69 13.51
N PRO A 547 21.17 -8.41 12.34
CA PRO A 547 20.14 -7.38 12.08
C PRO A 547 18.83 -7.66 12.82
N LEU A 548 17.91 -6.68 12.81
CA LEU A 548 16.50 -6.92 13.09
C LEU A 548 15.79 -7.11 11.75
N THR A 549 15.11 -8.23 11.57
CA THR A 549 14.65 -8.71 10.26
C THR A 549 13.19 -9.11 10.30
N ALA A 550 12.49 -8.88 9.21
CA ALA A 550 11.15 -9.37 8.95
C ALA A 550 11.16 -10.47 7.89
N ALA A 551 10.25 -11.42 7.98
CA ALA A 551 9.92 -12.38 6.91
C ALA A 551 8.44 -12.75 6.97
N ILE A 552 7.91 -13.24 5.86
CA ILE A 552 6.51 -13.65 5.75
C ILE A 552 6.36 -15.15 5.48
N SER A 553 5.23 -15.73 5.88
CA SER A 553 4.86 -17.10 5.55
C SER A 553 3.41 -17.16 5.05
N ARG A 554 3.22 -17.82 3.91
CA ARG A 554 1.90 -18.04 3.28
C ARG A 554 1.32 -19.44 3.55
N ASP A 555 2.09 -20.29 4.21
CA ASP A 555 1.80 -21.71 4.40
C ASP A 555 1.83 -22.12 5.88
N ALA A 556 1.29 -21.22 6.72
CA ALA A 556 1.10 -21.41 8.15
C ALA A 556 2.41 -21.70 8.92
N GLY A 557 3.48 -21.00 8.55
CA GLY A 557 4.78 -21.05 9.23
C GLY A 557 5.68 -22.20 8.77
N THR A 558 5.31 -22.92 7.72
CA THR A 558 6.11 -24.04 7.19
C THR A 558 7.33 -23.53 6.43
N THR A 559 7.15 -22.53 5.58
CA THR A 559 8.21 -21.83 4.86
C THR A 559 8.13 -20.33 5.09
N TRP A 560 9.28 -19.67 5.02
CA TRP A 560 9.42 -18.23 5.20
C TRP A 560 10.13 -17.62 4.01
N GLU A 561 9.65 -16.48 3.54
CA GLU A 561 10.15 -15.76 2.38
C GLU A 561 10.22 -14.24 2.64
N ASN A 562 10.77 -13.49 1.68
CA ASN A 562 10.92 -12.03 1.73
C ASN A 562 11.63 -11.51 2.99
N PHE A 563 12.76 -12.13 3.32
CA PHE A 563 13.63 -11.67 4.40
C PHE A 563 14.10 -10.23 4.13
N ARG A 564 13.75 -9.30 5.01
CA ARG A 564 14.09 -7.87 4.89
C ARG A 564 14.53 -7.30 6.22
N ASN A 565 15.67 -6.62 6.21
CA ASN A 565 16.19 -5.98 7.42
C ASN A 565 15.42 -4.69 7.72
N ILE A 566 14.87 -4.62 8.93
CA ILE A 566 14.27 -3.43 9.54
C ILE A 566 15.38 -2.52 10.05
N GLU A 567 16.41 -3.09 10.68
CA GLU A 567 17.62 -2.41 11.15
C GLU A 567 18.86 -3.25 10.85
N GLU A 568 19.91 -2.60 10.38
CA GLU A 568 21.18 -3.23 10.00
C GLU A 568 22.33 -2.22 10.05
N ALA A 569 22.73 -1.82 11.27
CA ALA A 569 23.91 -0.98 11.47
C ALA A 569 25.04 -1.78 12.15
N PRO A 570 26.28 -1.75 11.61
CA PRO A 570 27.42 -2.39 12.23
C PRO A 570 27.67 -1.87 13.65
N GLY A 571 27.78 -2.78 14.63
CA GLY A 571 28.13 -2.48 16.01
C GLY A 571 26.94 -2.20 16.95
N ASP A 572 25.74 -1.96 16.43
CA ASP A 572 24.53 -1.84 17.25
C ASP A 572 23.68 -3.12 17.21
N ALA A 573 22.73 -3.22 18.13
CA ALA A 573 21.81 -4.33 18.28
C ALA A 573 20.41 -3.79 18.62
N TRP A 574 19.37 -4.52 18.19
CA TRP A 574 17.97 -4.17 18.43
C TRP A 574 17.21 -5.39 18.92
N ALA A 575 16.30 -5.19 19.86
CA ALA A 575 15.62 -6.31 20.51
C ALA A 575 14.20 -5.96 20.97
N TYR A 576 13.50 -7.00 21.41
CA TYR A 576 12.13 -6.95 21.94
C TYR A 576 11.13 -6.29 20.97
N PRO A 577 11.05 -6.78 19.71
CA PRO A 577 10.11 -6.25 18.75
C PRO A 577 8.67 -6.55 19.19
N ALA A 578 7.81 -5.55 19.08
CA ALA A 578 6.36 -5.73 19.06
C ALA A 578 5.78 -5.05 17.82
N VAL A 579 4.75 -5.66 17.25
CA VAL A 579 4.02 -5.14 16.09
C VAL A 579 2.57 -4.90 16.46
N THR A 580 2.08 -3.72 16.10
CA THR A 580 0.67 -3.37 16.18
C THR A 580 0.22 -2.90 14.81
N TRP A 581 -0.88 -3.46 14.30
CA TRP A 581 -1.42 -3.05 13.01
C TRP A 581 -2.51 -1.99 13.19
N VAL A 582 -2.40 -0.89 12.43
CA VAL A 582 -3.45 0.13 12.28
C VAL A 582 -3.72 0.25 10.79
N GLY A 583 -4.87 -0.28 10.34
CA GLY A 583 -5.11 -0.46 8.91
C GLY A 583 -4.02 -1.33 8.26
N GLN A 584 -3.41 -0.82 7.18
CA GLN A 584 -2.31 -1.48 6.46
C GLN A 584 -0.92 -1.06 6.94
N GLN A 585 -0.81 -0.38 8.07
CA GLN A 585 0.47 0.07 8.63
C GLN A 585 0.86 -0.77 9.84
N ALA A 586 2.09 -1.30 9.82
CA ALA A 586 2.72 -1.97 10.94
C ALA A 586 3.50 -0.96 11.78
N PHE A 587 3.07 -0.76 13.03
CA PHE A 587 3.76 0.02 14.04
C PHE A 587 4.69 -0.90 14.80
N LEU A 588 5.99 -0.72 14.58
CA LEU A 588 7.03 -1.55 15.15
C LEU A 588 7.74 -0.81 16.28
N THR A 589 7.64 -1.33 17.50
CA THR A 589 8.41 -0.85 18.65
C THR A 589 9.53 -1.82 18.99
N TYR A 590 10.71 -1.29 19.26
CA TYR A 590 11.92 -2.03 19.64
C TYR A 590 12.88 -1.04 20.29
N PHE A 591 13.90 -1.51 21.03
CA PHE A 591 14.95 -0.61 21.55
C PHE A 591 16.31 -0.97 20.99
N ASN A 592 17.28 -0.05 21.11
CA ASN A 592 18.64 -0.26 20.64
C ASN A 592 19.69 -0.14 21.76
N TYR A 593 20.79 -0.88 21.66
CA TYR A 593 21.80 -0.92 22.72
C TYR A 593 22.75 0.29 22.67
N GLN A 594 23.33 0.62 21.52
CA GLN A 594 24.29 1.73 21.41
C GLN A 594 23.64 3.13 21.52
N GLY A 595 22.36 3.27 21.18
CA GLY A 595 21.57 4.48 21.42
C GLY A 595 21.14 4.64 22.88
N GLY A 596 21.84 3.98 23.80
CA GLY A 596 21.63 4.06 25.23
C GLY A 596 20.34 3.41 25.71
N HIS A 597 19.79 2.42 25.01
CA HIS A 597 18.48 1.80 25.33
C HIS A 597 17.29 2.75 25.15
N SER A 598 17.33 3.55 24.07
CA SER A 598 16.18 4.38 23.68
C SER A 598 15.14 3.55 22.93
N LEU A 599 13.86 3.83 23.18
CA LEU A 599 12.76 3.18 22.49
C LEU A 599 12.58 3.78 21.09
N GLN A 600 12.60 2.92 20.08
CA GLN A 600 12.40 3.23 18.68
C GLN A 600 10.96 2.91 18.26
N LEU A 601 10.45 3.69 17.32
CA LEU A 601 9.22 3.40 16.58
C LEU A 601 9.53 3.47 15.08
N LYS A 602 9.11 2.45 14.34
CA LYS A 602 9.11 2.45 12.87
C LYS A 602 7.72 2.12 12.37
N ILE A 603 7.21 2.88 11.40
CA ILE A 603 5.92 2.59 10.73
C ILE A 603 6.22 2.11 9.31
N LEU A 604 5.77 0.91 9.00
CA LEU A 604 5.98 0.26 7.70
C LEU A 604 4.64 -0.09 7.05
N PRO A 605 4.44 0.23 5.75
CA PRO A 605 3.26 -0.26 5.05
C PRO A 605 3.36 -1.77 4.83
N ALA A 606 2.22 -2.46 4.78
CA ALA A 606 2.16 -3.91 4.63
C ALA A 606 2.92 -4.44 3.41
N ASP A 607 2.88 -3.72 2.28
CA ASP A 607 3.55 -4.09 1.03
C ASP A 607 5.09 -4.07 1.13
N TRP A 608 5.64 -3.35 2.12
CA TRP A 608 7.06 -3.38 2.42
C TRP A 608 7.52 -4.80 2.77
N PHE A 609 6.70 -5.62 3.44
CA PHE A 609 7.09 -6.99 3.79
C PHE A 609 7.16 -7.96 2.60
N TYR A 610 6.73 -7.53 1.40
CA TYR A 610 6.64 -8.35 0.18
C TYR A 610 7.62 -7.93 -0.92
N GLY A 611 8.64 -7.12 -0.61
CA GLY A 611 9.70 -6.75 -1.58
C GLY A 611 9.52 -5.41 -2.31
N GLY A 612 8.48 -4.63 -2.04
CA GLY A 612 8.29 -3.28 -2.56
C GLY A 612 7.44 -3.19 -3.83
N HIS A 613 6.35 -2.43 -3.69
CA HIS A 613 5.41 -1.81 -4.65
C HIS A 613 4.96 -2.62 -5.86
N GLY A 614 3.77 -3.20 -5.71
CA GLY A 614 3.02 -3.90 -6.77
C GLY A 614 1.92 -4.79 -6.19
N ALA A 615 2.16 -5.34 -5.00
CA ALA A 615 1.16 -6.11 -4.25
C ALA A 615 0.45 -5.22 -3.22
N SER A 616 -0.24 -4.17 -3.67
CA SER A 616 -1.27 -3.60 -2.79
C SER A 616 -2.37 -4.66 -2.68
N LEU A 617 -2.76 -4.98 -1.44
CA LEU A 617 -3.85 -5.90 -1.19
C LEU A 617 -5.16 -5.17 -1.52
N GLY A 618 -5.61 -5.38 -2.76
CA GLY A 618 -6.64 -4.60 -3.46
C GLY A 618 -6.16 -3.90 -4.73
N ALA A 619 -4.87 -4.00 -5.08
CA ALA A 619 -4.30 -3.59 -6.35
C ALA A 619 -4.88 -4.42 -7.48
N VAL A 620 -5.00 -3.77 -8.63
CA VAL A 620 -5.09 -4.45 -9.90
C VAL A 620 -3.72 -5.09 -10.15
N LEU A 621 -3.65 -6.43 -10.15
CA LEU A 621 -2.42 -7.17 -10.44
C LEU A 621 -2.26 -7.26 -11.94
N ASP A 622 -1.17 -6.73 -12.50
CA ASP A 622 -0.80 -7.03 -13.88
C ASP A 622 -0.13 -8.40 -13.91
N LEU A 623 -0.78 -9.39 -14.53
CA LEU A 623 -0.31 -10.76 -14.53
C LEU A 623 0.75 -11.01 -15.59
N PHE A 624 0.88 -10.13 -16.59
CA PHE A 624 1.85 -10.33 -17.66
C PHE A 624 2.92 -9.24 -17.64
N ASN A 625 4.17 -9.65 -17.41
CA ASN A 625 5.29 -8.72 -17.26
C ASN A 625 5.74 -8.04 -18.56
N GLY A 626 5.14 -8.39 -19.70
CA GLY A 626 5.45 -7.81 -21.01
C GLY A 626 6.81 -8.17 -21.57
N ARG A 627 7.54 -9.13 -20.99
CA ARG A 627 8.91 -9.50 -21.37
C ARG A 627 9.09 -10.98 -21.63
N ASN A 628 8.51 -11.83 -20.77
CA ASN A 628 8.63 -13.28 -20.84
C ASN A 628 7.42 -13.94 -20.16
N LEU A 629 7.46 -15.26 -19.97
CA LEU A 629 6.38 -16.04 -19.36
C LEU A 629 6.57 -16.28 -17.85
N ASP A 630 7.44 -15.52 -17.17
CA ASP A 630 7.58 -15.63 -15.71
C ASP A 630 6.23 -15.32 -15.04
N GLY A 631 5.83 -16.17 -14.09
CA GLY A 631 4.49 -16.13 -13.47
C GLY A 631 3.41 -16.88 -14.24
N TRP A 632 3.76 -17.55 -15.35
CA TRP A 632 2.87 -18.39 -16.15
C TRP A 632 3.43 -19.81 -16.35
N ARG A 633 2.52 -20.76 -16.58
CA ARG A 633 2.83 -22.16 -16.87
C ARG A 633 2.12 -22.60 -18.13
N VAL A 634 2.84 -23.36 -18.95
CA VAL A 634 2.26 -24.05 -20.12
C VAL A 634 1.67 -25.38 -19.66
N LYS A 635 0.46 -25.70 -20.13
CA LYS A 635 -0.24 -26.96 -19.82
C LYS A 635 0.37 -28.12 -20.61
N GLY A 636 1.16 -28.96 -19.93
CA GLY A 636 1.82 -30.17 -20.47
C GLY A 636 3.36 -30.13 -20.37
N ASP A 637 4.03 -31.15 -20.91
CA ASP A 637 5.48 -31.38 -20.77
C ASP A 637 6.36 -30.86 -21.93
N ALA A 638 5.79 -30.16 -22.93
CA ALA A 638 6.52 -29.65 -24.10
C ALA A 638 6.04 -28.27 -24.54
N GLY A 639 6.96 -27.47 -25.10
CA GLY A 639 6.86 -26.02 -25.30
C GLY A 639 5.61 -25.53 -26.05
N GLY A 640 5.05 -24.41 -25.57
CA GLY A 640 3.97 -23.68 -26.23
C GLY A 640 4.48 -22.69 -27.29
N TYR A 641 3.59 -22.24 -28.18
CA TYR A 641 3.87 -21.23 -29.20
C TYR A 641 3.76 -19.78 -28.69
N TRP A 642 3.60 -19.61 -27.37
CA TRP A 642 3.47 -18.33 -26.71
C TRP A 642 4.77 -17.53 -26.79
N GLN A 643 4.65 -16.30 -27.28
CA GLN A 643 5.74 -15.37 -27.51
C GLN A 643 5.36 -13.98 -27.01
N VAL A 644 6.38 -13.14 -26.82
CA VAL A 644 6.20 -11.73 -26.43
C VAL A 644 6.58 -10.85 -27.61
N GLY A 645 5.73 -9.90 -27.97
CA GLY A 645 5.96 -9.00 -29.09
C GLY A 645 4.79 -8.06 -29.35
N THR A 646 4.71 -7.50 -30.55
CA THR A 646 3.56 -6.73 -31.04
C THR A 646 2.84 -7.55 -32.11
N ALA A 647 1.55 -7.81 -31.91
CA ALA A 647 0.72 -8.55 -32.84
C ALA A 647 0.12 -7.63 -33.91
N SER A 648 0.11 -8.11 -35.15
CA SER A 648 -0.68 -7.52 -36.23
C SER A 648 -1.17 -8.61 -37.18
N LEU A 649 -2.20 -8.29 -37.98
CA LEU A 649 -2.64 -9.20 -39.03
C LEU A 649 -1.53 -9.39 -40.07
N ALA A 650 -1.36 -10.62 -40.57
CA ALA A 650 -0.49 -10.86 -41.69
C ALA A 650 -0.99 -10.06 -42.91
N PRO A 651 -0.11 -9.31 -43.62
CA PRO A 651 -0.52 -8.49 -44.78
C PRO A 651 -1.20 -9.30 -45.90
N ASP A 652 -0.81 -10.58 -46.04
CA ASP A 652 -1.23 -11.45 -47.13
C ASP A 652 -2.32 -12.47 -46.75
N ASP A 653 -2.59 -12.68 -45.45
CA ASP A 653 -3.69 -13.55 -44.98
C ASP A 653 -4.35 -12.99 -43.70
N PRO A 654 -5.61 -12.50 -43.77
CA PRO A 654 -6.30 -11.95 -42.61
C PRO A 654 -6.67 -13.00 -41.54
N ARG A 655 -6.33 -14.28 -41.73
CA ARG A 655 -6.52 -15.38 -40.77
C ARG A 655 -5.29 -15.63 -39.89
N GLU A 656 -4.17 -14.96 -40.16
CA GLU A 656 -2.91 -15.16 -39.44
C GLU A 656 -2.48 -13.90 -38.68
N LEU A 657 -1.70 -14.10 -37.61
CA LEU A 657 -1.01 -13.04 -36.89
C LEU A 657 0.49 -13.12 -37.19
N VAL A 658 1.11 -11.95 -37.38
CA VAL A 658 2.56 -11.79 -37.38
C VAL A 658 3.00 -11.14 -36.08
N VAL A 659 4.17 -11.53 -35.60
CA VAL A 659 4.76 -11.04 -34.35
C VAL A 659 6.00 -10.21 -34.66
N ASP A 660 5.96 -8.93 -34.31
CA ASP A 660 7.17 -8.12 -34.20
C ASP A 660 7.78 -8.35 -32.80
N PRO A 661 9.02 -8.82 -32.66
CA PRO A 661 9.64 -9.01 -31.34
C PRO A 661 9.80 -7.71 -30.54
N ALA A 662 9.69 -6.53 -31.17
CA ALA A 662 9.61 -5.25 -30.47
C ALA A 662 8.17 -5.02 -29.96
N GLY A 663 7.86 -5.60 -28.79
CA GLY A 663 6.57 -5.39 -28.13
C GLY A 663 6.44 -6.09 -26.79
N ASN A 664 5.28 -5.96 -26.17
CA ASN A 664 4.99 -6.41 -24.81
C ASN A 664 3.65 -7.14 -24.68
N GLU A 665 3.12 -7.68 -25.77
CA GLU A 665 1.86 -8.41 -25.85
C GLU A 665 2.14 -9.92 -25.80
N LEU A 666 1.22 -10.68 -25.19
CA LEU A 666 1.30 -12.13 -25.08
C LEU A 666 0.62 -12.76 -26.30
N ILE A 667 1.38 -13.42 -27.17
CA ILE A 667 0.89 -13.82 -28.49
C ILE A 667 1.07 -15.31 -28.70
N ASN A 668 -0.01 -15.94 -29.16
CA ASN A 668 0.05 -17.24 -29.81
C ASN A 668 -0.29 -17.04 -31.29
N ALA A 669 0.71 -17.07 -32.16
CA ALA A 669 0.50 -16.84 -33.60
C ALA A 669 0.12 -18.12 -34.37
N GLN A 670 0.09 -19.28 -33.72
CA GLN A 670 -0.03 -20.58 -34.38
C GLN A 670 -1.23 -21.38 -33.86
N ARG A 671 -1.65 -22.36 -34.66
CA ARG A 671 -2.67 -23.34 -34.27
C ARG A 671 -2.01 -24.59 -33.67
N GLY A 672 -2.67 -25.23 -32.71
CA GLY A 672 -2.20 -26.50 -32.12
C GLY A 672 -1.12 -26.33 -31.04
N GLY A 673 -1.11 -25.18 -30.35
CA GLY A 673 -0.26 -24.94 -29.19
C GLY A 673 -0.77 -25.60 -27.91
N HIS A 674 -0.38 -25.03 -26.77
CA HIS A 674 -0.77 -25.48 -25.43
C HIS A 674 -1.38 -24.32 -24.66
N ASP A 675 -2.32 -24.60 -23.75
CA ASP A 675 -2.91 -23.58 -22.88
C ASP A 675 -1.84 -22.98 -21.96
N LEU A 676 -2.00 -21.71 -21.61
CA LEU A 676 -1.14 -20.99 -20.69
C LEU A 676 -1.96 -20.57 -19.47
N TYR A 677 -1.49 -20.84 -18.26
CA TYR A 677 -2.20 -20.47 -17.03
C TYR A 677 -1.28 -19.79 -16.02
N SER A 678 -1.83 -18.88 -15.24
CA SER A 678 -1.07 -18.14 -14.22
C SER A 678 -0.63 -19.05 -13.08
N GLU A 679 0.52 -18.75 -12.47
CA GLU A 679 0.93 -19.39 -11.21
C GLU A 679 0.09 -18.92 -10.02
N LEU A 680 -0.38 -17.67 -10.07
CA LEU A 680 -1.30 -17.11 -9.08
C LEU A 680 -2.70 -17.70 -9.24
N GLU A 681 -3.36 -17.92 -8.11
CA GLU A 681 -4.75 -18.38 -8.03
C GLU A 681 -5.66 -17.35 -7.36
N PHE A 682 -6.88 -17.20 -7.87
CA PHE A 682 -7.84 -16.18 -7.49
C PHE A 682 -9.14 -16.79 -7.00
N GLY A 683 -9.74 -16.16 -5.98
CA GLY A 683 -11.13 -16.41 -5.54
C GLY A 683 -12.07 -15.47 -6.30
N ASP A 684 -12.91 -14.72 -5.60
CA ASP A 684 -13.70 -13.66 -6.25
C ASP A 684 -12.76 -12.62 -6.86
N ALA A 685 -13.05 -12.15 -8.06
CA ALA A 685 -12.21 -11.14 -8.71
C ALA A 685 -12.94 -10.37 -9.83
N VAL A 686 -12.30 -9.27 -10.26
CA VAL A 686 -12.51 -8.66 -11.57
C VAL A 686 -11.29 -8.94 -12.43
N VAL A 687 -11.49 -9.47 -13.63
CA VAL A 687 -10.45 -9.64 -14.66
C VAL A 687 -10.69 -8.61 -15.76
N GLU A 688 -9.66 -7.84 -16.06
CA GLU A 688 -9.62 -6.92 -17.21
C GLU A 688 -8.58 -7.46 -18.18
N VAL A 689 -8.93 -7.60 -19.46
CA VAL A 689 -8.03 -8.14 -20.47
C VAL A 689 -8.42 -7.63 -21.85
N GLU A 690 -7.42 -7.26 -22.65
CA GLU A 690 -7.61 -6.99 -24.06
C GLU A 690 -7.18 -8.19 -24.90
N VAL A 691 -7.97 -8.51 -25.92
CA VAL A 691 -7.73 -9.65 -26.81
C VAL A 691 -7.88 -9.24 -28.28
N MET A 692 -6.99 -9.73 -29.13
CA MET A 692 -7.08 -9.62 -30.59
C MET A 692 -7.12 -11.03 -31.20
N VAL A 693 -8.03 -11.23 -32.16
CA VAL A 693 -8.10 -12.44 -32.97
C VAL A 693 -8.12 -12.10 -34.47
N PRO A 694 -7.42 -12.88 -35.33
CA PRO A 694 -7.58 -12.79 -36.77
C PRO A 694 -8.87 -13.47 -37.23
N ARG A 695 -9.19 -13.32 -38.52
CA ARG A 695 -10.44 -13.81 -39.10
C ARG A 695 -10.61 -15.31 -38.90
N GLY A 696 -11.74 -15.72 -38.33
CA GLY A 696 -12.12 -17.11 -38.09
C GLY A 696 -11.34 -17.82 -36.96
N SER A 697 -10.55 -17.11 -36.15
CA SER A 697 -9.81 -17.72 -35.05
C SER A 697 -10.68 -18.08 -33.84
N ASN A 698 -10.19 -19.00 -33.02
CA ASN A 698 -10.82 -19.53 -31.82
C ASN A 698 -9.80 -19.66 -30.68
N SER A 699 -10.18 -19.22 -29.49
CA SER A 699 -9.47 -19.33 -28.22
C SER A 699 -10.49 -19.22 -27.07
N GLY A 700 -10.02 -19.06 -25.83
CA GLY A 700 -10.85 -18.95 -24.65
C GLY A 700 -10.09 -18.33 -23.48
N ILE A 701 -10.81 -17.58 -22.65
CA ILE A 701 -10.35 -17.06 -21.36
C ILE A 701 -11.04 -17.87 -20.28
N TYR A 702 -10.28 -18.67 -19.53
CA TYR A 702 -10.79 -19.54 -18.48
C TYR A 702 -10.60 -18.88 -17.12
N ILE A 703 -11.71 -18.50 -16.51
CA ILE A 703 -11.77 -18.02 -15.14
C ILE A 703 -11.55 -19.18 -14.19
N MET A 704 -10.63 -19.01 -13.23
CA MET A 704 -10.17 -20.03 -12.29
C MET A 704 -9.62 -21.31 -12.96
N GLY A 705 -9.34 -21.27 -14.27
CA GLY A 705 -8.96 -22.42 -15.08
C GLY A 705 -10.13 -23.33 -15.43
N GLU A 706 -11.34 -23.04 -14.95
CA GLU A 706 -12.47 -23.97 -15.01
C GLU A 706 -13.67 -23.43 -15.81
N TYR A 707 -13.85 -22.11 -15.95
CA TYR A 707 -15.03 -21.52 -16.59
C TYR A 707 -14.64 -20.65 -17.79
N GLU A 708 -14.94 -21.13 -19.00
CA GLU A 708 -14.55 -20.50 -20.25
C GLU A 708 -15.48 -19.35 -20.65
N ILE A 709 -14.88 -18.16 -20.83
CA ILE A 709 -15.39 -17.11 -21.69
C ILE A 709 -14.84 -17.35 -23.09
N GLN A 710 -15.74 -17.64 -24.02
CA GLN A 710 -15.40 -18.00 -25.39
C GLN A 710 -14.79 -16.82 -26.14
N ILE A 711 -13.68 -17.05 -26.85
CA ILE A 711 -13.06 -16.08 -27.76
C ILE A 711 -13.16 -16.62 -29.19
N TYR A 712 -13.97 -15.99 -30.03
CA TYR A 712 -14.16 -16.42 -31.42
C TYR A 712 -14.40 -15.24 -32.35
N ASP A 713 -13.89 -15.25 -33.58
CA ASP A 713 -14.27 -14.23 -34.58
C ASP A 713 -15.79 -14.29 -34.88
N SER A 714 -16.52 -13.43 -34.18
CA SER A 714 -17.98 -13.35 -34.21
C SER A 714 -18.46 -12.04 -34.83
N PHE A 715 -17.56 -11.24 -35.42
CA PHE A 715 -17.89 -9.94 -35.97
C PHE A 715 -18.94 -10.04 -37.07
N GLY A 716 -19.99 -9.21 -36.98
CA GLY A 716 -21.09 -9.18 -37.95
C GLY A 716 -22.08 -10.35 -37.86
N ARG A 717 -22.00 -11.22 -36.84
CA ARG A 717 -23.02 -12.26 -36.61
C ARG A 717 -24.31 -11.66 -36.06
N GLU A 718 -25.42 -12.00 -36.70
CA GLU A 718 -26.78 -11.56 -36.31
C GLU A 718 -27.41 -12.44 -35.24
N THR A 719 -27.09 -13.74 -35.23
CA THR A 719 -27.59 -14.70 -34.24
C THR A 719 -26.41 -15.22 -33.42
N LEU A 720 -26.47 -15.03 -32.11
CA LEU A 720 -25.43 -15.41 -31.17
C LEU A 720 -25.77 -16.74 -30.49
N THR A 721 -24.75 -17.55 -30.25
CA THR A 721 -24.81 -18.89 -29.70
C THR A 721 -23.83 -19.02 -28.53
N GLN A 722 -23.83 -20.17 -27.86
CA GLN A 722 -22.89 -20.49 -26.77
C GLN A 722 -21.43 -20.71 -27.25
N GLY A 723 -21.15 -20.54 -28.54
CA GLY A 723 -19.81 -20.61 -29.14
C GLY A 723 -19.31 -19.28 -29.71
N ASP A 724 -20.04 -18.18 -29.51
CA ASP A 724 -19.66 -16.85 -29.96
C ASP A 724 -18.87 -16.07 -28.89
N MET A 725 -18.13 -15.04 -29.30
CA MET A 725 -17.28 -14.24 -28.41
C MET A 725 -18.05 -13.69 -27.22
N GLY A 726 -17.53 -13.94 -26.02
CA GLY A 726 -18.15 -13.52 -24.76
C GLY A 726 -19.27 -14.44 -24.27
N ALA A 727 -19.53 -15.56 -24.94
CA ALA A 727 -20.35 -16.64 -24.38
C ALA A 727 -19.66 -17.24 -23.15
N ILE A 728 -20.47 -17.67 -22.18
CA ILE A 728 -20.02 -18.61 -21.16
C ILE A 728 -20.21 -19.99 -21.77
N TYR A 729 -19.11 -20.66 -22.12
CA TYR A 729 -19.14 -21.80 -23.04
C TYR A 729 -20.08 -22.91 -22.55
N SER A 730 -20.96 -23.39 -23.44
CA SER A 730 -22.00 -24.39 -23.15
C SER A 730 -23.03 -24.00 -22.05
N ALA A 731 -22.97 -22.78 -21.52
CA ALA A 731 -23.86 -22.31 -20.46
C ALA A 731 -24.78 -21.16 -20.95
N ALA A 732 -24.21 -20.09 -21.51
CA ALA A 732 -24.97 -18.92 -21.93
C ALA A 732 -24.37 -18.24 -23.18
N ALA A 733 -25.22 -17.93 -24.16
CA ALA A 733 -24.84 -17.07 -25.28
C ALA A 733 -24.76 -15.60 -24.83
N PRO A 734 -23.92 -14.75 -25.45
CA PRO A 734 -23.91 -13.31 -25.15
C PRO A 734 -25.24 -12.68 -25.52
N SER A 735 -25.73 -11.75 -24.69
CA SER A 735 -27.05 -11.14 -24.87
C SER A 735 -27.10 -10.14 -26.04
N VAL A 736 -25.95 -9.59 -26.44
CA VAL A 736 -25.84 -8.61 -27.51
C VAL A 736 -24.50 -8.73 -28.23
N GLN A 737 -24.50 -8.43 -29.52
CA GLN A 737 -23.29 -8.40 -30.35
C GLN A 737 -22.51 -7.12 -30.04
N ALA A 738 -21.29 -7.26 -29.51
CA ALA A 738 -20.42 -6.14 -29.16
C ALA A 738 -19.01 -6.25 -29.76
N CYS A 739 -18.77 -7.22 -30.67
CA CYS A 739 -17.46 -7.44 -31.25
C CYS A 739 -17.05 -6.32 -32.21
N ARG A 740 -15.77 -5.97 -32.18
CA ARG A 740 -15.06 -5.25 -33.24
C ARG A 740 -14.57 -6.19 -34.35
N ALA A 741 -14.10 -5.64 -35.46
CA ALA A 741 -13.62 -6.42 -36.60
C ALA A 741 -12.36 -7.26 -36.25
N PRO A 742 -12.09 -8.35 -36.98
CA PRO A 742 -10.84 -9.12 -36.81
C PRO A 742 -9.60 -8.24 -36.97
N GLY A 743 -8.60 -8.46 -36.11
CA GLY A 743 -7.40 -7.63 -36.04
C GLY A 743 -7.55 -6.34 -35.21
N GLU A 744 -8.74 -6.01 -34.74
CA GLU A 744 -8.93 -4.95 -33.74
C GLU A 744 -8.93 -5.53 -32.31
N TRP A 745 -8.38 -4.77 -31.37
CA TRP A 745 -8.38 -5.10 -29.96
C TRP A 745 -9.80 -5.02 -29.37
N GLN A 746 -10.22 -6.09 -28.72
CA GLN A 746 -11.44 -6.21 -27.94
C GLN A 746 -11.09 -6.01 -26.46
N SER A 747 -11.89 -5.27 -25.71
CA SER A 747 -11.71 -5.09 -24.26
C SER A 747 -12.75 -5.90 -23.49
N PHE A 748 -12.29 -6.75 -22.57
CA PHE A 748 -13.13 -7.47 -21.61
C PHE A 748 -12.94 -6.94 -20.19
N ARG A 749 -14.05 -6.83 -19.45
CA ARG A 749 -14.07 -6.75 -17.99
C ARG A 749 -15.03 -7.80 -17.45
N ILE A 750 -14.52 -8.74 -16.67
CA ILE A 750 -15.22 -9.93 -16.18
C ILE A 750 -15.21 -9.88 -14.65
N ARG A 751 -16.35 -9.61 -14.04
CA ARG A 751 -16.56 -9.69 -12.59
C ARG A 751 -17.19 -11.03 -12.24
N TYR A 752 -16.61 -11.75 -11.29
CA TYR A 752 -17.11 -13.06 -10.89
C TYR A 752 -16.98 -13.32 -9.39
N ARG A 753 -17.89 -14.17 -8.92
CA ARG A 753 -17.86 -14.83 -7.61
C ARG A 753 -17.44 -16.28 -7.78
N ALA A 754 -16.40 -16.71 -7.07
CA ALA A 754 -15.94 -18.09 -7.03
C ALA A 754 -16.99 -19.03 -6.40
N PRO A 755 -16.95 -20.34 -6.71
CA PRO A 755 -17.79 -21.32 -6.03
C PRO A 755 -17.50 -21.32 -4.52
N ARG A 756 -18.51 -21.64 -3.71
CA ARG A 756 -18.40 -21.72 -2.24
C ARG A 756 -18.44 -23.15 -1.77
N PHE A 757 -17.72 -23.41 -0.68
CA PHE A 757 -17.60 -24.72 -0.06
C PHE A 757 -17.76 -24.59 1.46
N ASP A 758 -18.29 -25.63 2.11
CA ASP A 758 -18.30 -25.74 3.57
C ASP A 758 -16.96 -26.29 4.11
N ALA A 759 -16.81 -26.33 5.44
CA ALA A 759 -15.60 -26.84 6.09
C ALA A 759 -15.35 -28.35 5.84
N ALA A 760 -16.36 -29.10 5.41
CA ALA A 760 -16.23 -30.50 5.00
C ALA A 760 -15.85 -30.66 3.51
N GLY A 761 -15.72 -29.55 2.78
CA GLY A 761 -15.38 -29.52 1.36
C GLY A 761 -16.56 -29.75 0.42
N ASN A 762 -17.81 -29.71 0.90
CA ASN A 762 -18.99 -29.81 0.03
C ASN A 762 -19.31 -28.44 -0.59
N LYS A 763 -19.67 -28.43 -1.87
CA LYS A 763 -20.07 -27.22 -2.59
C LYS A 763 -21.39 -26.67 -2.02
N THR A 764 -21.39 -25.41 -1.62
CA THR A 764 -22.55 -24.69 -1.07
C THR A 764 -23.13 -23.64 -2.01
N ALA A 765 -22.35 -23.14 -2.98
CA ALA A 765 -22.84 -22.27 -4.05
C ALA A 765 -22.02 -22.43 -5.35
N PRO A 766 -22.64 -22.32 -6.53
CA PRO A 766 -21.93 -22.29 -7.82
C PRO A 766 -21.11 -21.01 -8.01
N ALA A 767 -20.18 -21.06 -8.96
CA ALA A 767 -19.54 -19.87 -9.48
C ALA A 767 -20.59 -18.99 -10.17
N CYS A 768 -20.42 -17.67 -10.12
CA CYS A 768 -21.30 -16.72 -10.79
C CYS A 768 -20.48 -15.70 -11.57
N LEU A 769 -20.70 -15.59 -12.87
CA LEU A 769 -20.22 -14.47 -13.68
C LEU A 769 -21.23 -13.35 -13.49
N GLU A 770 -20.99 -12.52 -12.48
CA GLU A 770 -21.88 -11.43 -12.06
C GLU A 770 -22.04 -10.41 -13.18
N GLU A 771 -20.96 -10.10 -13.90
CA GLU A 771 -20.99 -9.16 -15.03
C GLU A 771 -19.85 -9.46 -16.01
N VAL A 772 -20.18 -9.57 -17.30
CA VAL A 772 -19.18 -9.59 -18.40
C VAL A 772 -19.46 -8.43 -19.32
N VAL A 773 -18.48 -7.54 -19.46
CA VAL A 773 -18.51 -6.38 -20.35
C VAL A 773 -17.55 -6.63 -21.51
N LEU A 774 -18.03 -6.49 -22.74
CA LEU A 774 -17.24 -6.51 -23.97
C LEU A 774 -17.34 -5.15 -24.65
N ASN A 775 -16.21 -4.48 -24.86
CA ASN A 775 -16.11 -3.17 -25.52
C ASN A 775 -17.05 -2.11 -24.92
N GLY A 776 -17.18 -2.10 -23.59
CA GLY A 776 -18.05 -1.18 -22.85
C GLY A 776 -19.53 -1.59 -22.81
N VAL A 777 -19.90 -2.74 -23.36
CA VAL A 777 -21.29 -3.25 -23.38
C VAL A 777 -21.41 -4.48 -22.49
N VAL A 778 -22.35 -4.48 -21.55
CA VAL A 778 -22.68 -5.66 -20.73
C VAL A 778 -23.31 -6.74 -21.60
N ILE A 779 -22.68 -7.90 -21.70
CA ILE A 779 -23.11 -9.06 -22.53
C ILE A 779 -23.51 -10.29 -21.72
N GLN A 780 -23.17 -10.34 -20.43
CA GLN A 780 -23.63 -11.34 -19.46
C GLN A 780 -23.89 -10.66 -18.12
N LYS A 781 -24.89 -11.14 -17.38
CA LYS A 781 -25.20 -10.64 -16.03
C LYS A 781 -25.76 -11.77 -15.16
N ASP A 782 -25.20 -11.93 -13.96
CA ASP A 782 -25.62 -12.87 -12.92
C ASP A 782 -25.79 -14.32 -13.42
N VAL A 783 -24.83 -14.81 -14.22
CA VAL A 783 -24.90 -16.17 -14.78
C VAL A 783 -24.19 -17.17 -13.87
N GLU A 784 -24.95 -18.06 -13.25
CA GLU A 784 -24.39 -19.17 -12.46
C GLU A 784 -23.89 -20.32 -13.34
N VAL A 785 -22.67 -20.78 -13.08
CA VAL A 785 -22.06 -21.92 -13.77
C VAL A 785 -22.02 -23.12 -12.83
N GLN A 786 -22.73 -24.18 -13.21
CA GLN A 786 -22.99 -25.31 -12.30
C GLN A 786 -21.77 -26.20 -12.07
N GLY A 787 -20.79 -26.18 -12.98
CA GLY A 787 -19.52 -26.91 -12.87
C GLY A 787 -18.53 -26.45 -13.94
N PRO A 788 -17.34 -27.08 -14.04
CA PRO A 788 -16.33 -26.72 -15.03
C PRO A 788 -16.87 -26.82 -16.47
N THR A 789 -16.50 -25.88 -17.33
CA THR A 789 -16.80 -25.93 -18.76
C THR A 789 -15.85 -26.90 -19.47
N GLY A 790 -16.14 -27.19 -20.75
CA GLY A 790 -15.22 -27.94 -21.61
C GLY A 790 -13.83 -27.28 -21.64
N GLY A 791 -12.77 -28.08 -21.78
CA GLY A 791 -11.39 -27.58 -21.86
C GLY A 791 -10.75 -27.15 -20.53
N SER A 792 -11.47 -27.28 -19.41
CA SER A 792 -10.99 -26.92 -18.06
C SER A 792 -9.62 -27.52 -17.69
N LEU A 793 -8.90 -26.80 -16.82
CA LEU A 793 -7.53 -27.13 -16.43
C LEU A 793 -7.48 -28.37 -15.54
N ARG A 794 -8.33 -28.41 -14.50
CA ARG A 794 -8.33 -29.49 -13.49
C ARG A 794 -9.56 -30.38 -13.60
N ASN A 795 -10.61 -29.90 -14.27
CA ASN A 795 -11.93 -30.52 -14.28
C ASN A 795 -12.44 -30.77 -12.85
N ARG A 796 -12.14 -29.81 -11.96
CA ARG A 796 -12.45 -29.85 -10.53
C ARG A 796 -12.54 -28.44 -9.97
N GLU A 797 -13.69 -28.09 -9.42
CA GLU A 797 -13.89 -26.81 -8.77
C GLU A 797 -13.18 -26.76 -7.40
N ALA A 798 -12.64 -25.59 -7.08
CA ALA A 798 -12.02 -25.25 -5.82
C ALA A 798 -12.36 -23.79 -5.45
N PRO A 799 -12.17 -23.38 -4.18
CA PRO A 799 -12.42 -21.99 -3.77
C PRO A 799 -11.55 -20.96 -4.51
N ARG A 800 -10.40 -21.39 -5.06
CA ARG A 800 -9.46 -20.56 -5.82
C ARG A 800 -8.94 -21.32 -7.05
N GLY A 801 -8.58 -20.59 -8.11
CA GLY A 801 -7.97 -21.17 -9.31
C GLY A 801 -7.27 -20.13 -10.21
N PRO A 802 -6.43 -20.55 -11.17
CA PRO A 802 -5.62 -19.65 -11.99
C PRO A 802 -6.43 -18.95 -13.10
N LEU A 803 -5.89 -17.91 -13.73
CA LEU A 803 -6.40 -17.44 -15.03
C LEU A 803 -5.73 -18.29 -16.12
N MET A 804 -6.49 -18.80 -17.09
CA MET A 804 -5.94 -19.60 -18.20
C MET A 804 -6.38 -19.06 -19.56
N PHE A 805 -5.47 -19.07 -20.53
CA PHE A 805 -5.72 -18.76 -21.93
C PHE A 805 -5.54 -20.00 -22.80
N GLN A 806 -6.53 -20.26 -23.65
CA GLN A 806 -6.53 -21.40 -24.55
C GLN A 806 -5.60 -21.17 -25.73
N GLY A 807 -4.61 -22.04 -25.91
CA GLY A 807 -3.57 -21.89 -26.93
C GLY A 807 -3.55 -23.00 -27.99
N ASP A 808 -4.35 -24.04 -27.83
CA ASP A 808 -4.37 -25.19 -28.72
C ASP A 808 -5.28 -25.01 -29.96
N HIS A 809 -6.17 -24.02 -29.97
CA HIS A 809 -7.20 -23.85 -31.01
C HIS A 809 -6.83 -22.99 -32.21
N GLY A 810 -6.35 -21.76 -32.01
CA GLY A 810 -6.07 -20.81 -33.08
C GLY A 810 -5.29 -19.58 -32.62
N PRO A 811 -4.83 -18.74 -33.56
CA PRO A 811 -4.01 -17.58 -33.22
C PRO A 811 -4.77 -16.52 -32.41
N VAL A 812 -4.11 -15.95 -31.41
CA VAL A 812 -4.67 -14.94 -30.50
C VAL A 812 -3.56 -14.10 -29.88
N ALA A 813 -3.83 -12.84 -29.60
CA ALA A 813 -2.95 -11.98 -28.82
C ALA A 813 -3.71 -11.38 -27.63
N TYR A 814 -3.02 -11.25 -26.51
CA TYR A 814 -3.54 -10.69 -25.26
C TYR A 814 -2.62 -9.56 -24.76
N ARG A 815 -3.22 -8.55 -24.15
CA ARG A 815 -2.50 -7.50 -23.41
C ARG A 815 -3.37 -6.94 -22.28
N HIS A 816 -2.77 -6.12 -21.42
CA HIS A 816 -3.45 -5.54 -20.26
C HIS A 816 -4.13 -6.62 -19.40
N ILE A 817 -3.42 -7.72 -19.11
CA ILE A 817 -3.98 -8.88 -18.40
C ILE A 817 -3.95 -8.58 -16.91
N ARG A 818 -5.06 -8.08 -16.40
CA ARG A 818 -5.15 -7.50 -15.06
C ARG A 818 -6.19 -8.23 -14.21
N VAL A 819 -5.83 -8.58 -12.98
CA VAL A 819 -6.75 -9.23 -12.04
C VAL A 819 -6.81 -8.44 -10.74
N ARG A 820 -8.00 -8.02 -10.36
CA ARG A 820 -8.28 -7.39 -9.08
C ARG A 820 -9.06 -8.37 -8.19
N PRO A 821 -8.42 -8.99 -7.19
CA PRO A 821 -9.13 -9.80 -6.21
C PRO A 821 -10.24 -8.99 -5.53
N LEU A 822 -11.39 -9.62 -5.33
CA LEU A 822 -12.53 -9.11 -4.58
C LEU A 822 -12.59 -9.87 -3.25
N ASN A 823 -12.88 -9.15 -2.18
CA ASN A 823 -12.98 -9.69 -0.82
C ASN A 823 -14.07 -10.75 -0.71
#